data_AF-A0A0N0KEJ0-F1
#
_entry.id   AF-A0A0N0KEJ0-F1
#
_cell.length_a   1.000
_cell.length_b   1.000
_cell.length_c   1.000
_cell.angle_alpha   90.00
_cell.angle_beta   90.00
_cell.angle_gamma   90.00
#
_symmetry.space_group_name_H-M   'P 1'
#
loop_
_entity.id
_entity.type
_entity.pdbx_description
1 polymer ?
#
loop_
_entity_poly.entity_id
_entity_poly.type
_entity_poly.pdbx_seq_one_letter_code
_entity_poly.pdbx_strand_id
1 'polypeptide(L)'
;MTAASNVEASDILLDALCLDARLDHHLENRIELLFANDGALFKRLLHRFLHVATVPSIPSHIAVESSLRIYLEADMRFPILERWGPMGRFLHVHAERVGSLGAPIVARVCKAWLGSLPTMLGDQPMPLRDVMATVALETARTEQIISTARQFHGGGDTGKLIFGTALLGAPDLPKEVAAFALEMAQRRPMAEATQTRVDSLRAEDRAESRAREKASPPRRRAPPPPTFISSRRELPPWPLGPNARLIDAFRDAVLKANGLVPLMNTDTAVATEVLLACIIEDQPHTEYGSSLRIDESFGLEYENDSYPTAFWKSPFFAYLTAQPEAALAALKQLLDFVVARWFSQAPKDAKMPALTVPISGSVVRTFPGTWSHFGWSQHNSNSSGQLFSALDALERWLVLKIDAGEDIGPWCERLLDLEGSTGILGVLVNVGKHQPALFRGPLRPLIGLEDLYWWDHGRVKNIGFNFDTFSWYRTGNTIFNMARDWVLAPHRKVDLRAIVGDLAAQDAGFAADLRSRTALWPIPEDEKERLEQRMLLSEFDPANRQQIVDETSGEPVSRVIYPDDLQTDLIAYQAAANTKLQPLTLPYQCRKILAQTGAVAEADCDYLADLLPKQINDPVMEEAESRTMITAAAATLVARGGEWLKAQGPAKARALNLIKHIIERASAGDDQQDRISGDEALSFAAIGAFNAALAAENSSDWDATLVQILSSRDRGAINTLMATAYQHREELGPAWYRLNFVLLLVAALDRLTPRYGEEDRAGIWERWLVRLRLQPIFATNATIAAVDPANIARRAERLLERRRARLHAHRPTRLRGKSRRFAGLSSHILEVGYAWLLDHENDSTLALDPENHQLLYDLWAFEAWRMEGERDGDAGDDDSDDEEYDLPSGLGYAILRIAPTFVMARVADDERPLWKAILAIGPNGYHATEQLAACWFLLPFKPQDVDRFMTIWKAMLDTAFAADWTSGRRWYRGRQMIVKLLGLHSHAALSQENGIRARLSELTDYYRRWAQSDMARDEDELETFCYFLTTEAGRHMRLEGVCWVRHAMNASDRFYRSGNANTVAELMDCVLTNHGDVLLRQQLVRDAVIEIVAKLVAAQVPAAMGLQARLAVLK
;
A
#
# COMPACT_ATOMS: atom_id res chain seq x y z
N MET A 1 15.49 -48.28 15.12
CA MET A 1 15.54 -46.84 15.49
C MET A 1 14.17 -46.18 15.53
N THR A 2 13.06 -46.91 15.40
CA THR A 2 11.69 -46.37 15.47
C THR A 2 11.13 -46.25 16.90
N ALA A 3 11.96 -46.49 17.93
CA ALA A 3 11.55 -46.45 19.34
C ALA A 3 12.51 -45.62 20.24
N ALA A 4 13.50 -44.92 19.68
CA ALA A 4 14.43 -44.12 20.48
C ALA A 4 14.07 -42.63 20.38
N SER A 5 13.62 -42.06 21.50
CA SER A 5 13.29 -40.64 21.72
C SER A 5 14.46 -39.67 21.62
N ASN A 6 15.56 -40.05 20.97
CA ASN A 6 16.82 -39.30 20.99
C ASN A 6 17.19 -38.81 19.57
N VAL A 7 16.53 -37.73 19.17
CA VAL A 7 16.62 -37.09 17.85
C VAL A 7 18.05 -36.68 17.50
N GLU A 8 18.81 -36.20 18.49
CA GLU A 8 20.19 -35.75 18.34
C GLU A 8 21.15 -36.89 17.94
N ALA A 9 21.01 -38.05 18.59
CA ALA A 9 21.81 -39.23 18.25
C ALA A 9 21.49 -39.73 16.83
N SER A 10 20.24 -39.61 16.40
CA SER A 10 19.85 -39.94 15.03
C SER A 10 20.52 -39.00 14.02
N ASP A 11 20.57 -37.70 14.28
CA ASP A 11 21.18 -36.73 13.37
C ASP A 11 22.68 -36.95 13.19
N ILE A 12 23.40 -37.27 14.28
CA ILE A 12 24.84 -37.59 14.23
C ILE A 12 25.09 -38.82 13.34
N LEU A 13 24.24 -39.85 13.45
CA LEU A 13 24.34 -41.05 12.62
C LEU A 13 24.03 -40.74 11.14
N LEU A 14 23.06 -39.88 10.86
CA LEU A 14 22.76 -39.44 9.49
C LEU A 14 23.91 -38.62 8.89
N ASP A 15 24.53 -37.74 9.68
CA ASP A 15 25.71 -36.99 9.25
C ASP A 15 26.89 -37.91 8.93
N ALA A 16 27.13 -38.92 9.77
CA ALA A 16 28.17 -39.93 9.52
C ALA A 16 27.92 -40.71 8.22
N LEU A 17 26.66 -41.06 7.92
CA LEU A 17 26.30 -41.70 6.66
C LEU A 17 26.61 -40.80 5.46
N CYS A 18 26.29 -39.50 5.53
CA CYS A 18 26.56 -38.54 4.46
C CYS A 18 28.06 -38.37 4.13
N LEU A 19 28.94 -38.75 5.05
CA LEU A 19 30.40 -38.69 4.89
C LEU A 19 31.01 -39.98 4.33
N ASP A 20 30.25 -41.07 4.25
CA ASP A 20 30.74 -42.39 3.82
C ASP A 20 30.81 -42.51 2.28
N ALA A 21 31.94 -43.00 1.76
CA ALA A 21 32.14 -43.22 0.32
C ALA A 21 31.22 -44.30 -0.29
N ARG A 22 30.61 -45.15 0.54
CA ARG A 22 29.64 -46.22 0.19
C ARG A 22 28.23 -45.91 0.67
N LEU A 23 27.89 -44.62 0.79
CA LEU A 23 26.55 -44.16 1.18
C LEU A 23 25.43 -44.87 0.38
N ASP A 24 25.58 -45.00 -0.94
CA ASP A 24 24.63 -45.71 -1.81
C ASP A 24 24.29 -47.12 -1.32
N HIS A 25 25.31 -47.93 -0.98
CA HIS A 25 25.10 -49.27 -0.45
C HIS A 25 24.37 -49.26 0.91
N HIS A 26 24.67 -48.28 1.76
CA HIS A 26 24.01 -48.15 3.06
C HIS A 26 22.55 -47.71 2.97
N LEU A 27 22.23 -46.86 1.99
CA LEU A 27 20.86 -46.46 1.68
C LEU A 27 20.07 -47.61 1.08
N GLU A 28 20.66 -48.35 0.14
CA GLU A 28 20.03 -49.51 -0.50
C GLU A 28 19.61 -50.57 0.53
N ASN A 29 20.53 -50.93 1.43
CA ASN A 29 20.26 -51.92 2.49
C ASN A 29 19.15 -51.49 3.47
N ARG A 30 18.75 -50.21 3.47
CA ARG A 30 17.78 -49.62 4.41
C ARG A 30 16.63 -48.92 3.70
N ILE A 31 16.42 -49.22 2.41
CA ILE A 31 15.48 -48.48 1.58
C ILE A 31 14.05 -48.46 2.16
N GLU A 32 13.55 -49.60 2.62
CA GLU A 32 12.21 -49.68 3.22
C GLU A 32 12.07 -48.85 4.51
N LEU A 33 13.14 -48.75 5.30
CA LEU A 33 13.16 -47.91 6.50
C LEU A 33 13.16 -46.42 6.14
N LEU A 34 13.88 -46.04 5.08
CA LEU A 34 14.01 -44.66 4.65
C LEU A 34 12.71 -44.10 4.07
N PHE A 35 11.96 -44.93 3.32
CA PHE A 35 10.71 -44.56 2.68
C PHE A 35 9.44 -44.80 3.52
N ALA A 36 9.56 -45.45 4.68
CA ALA A 36 8.45 -45.54 5.63
C ALA A 36 7.98 -44.16 6.12
N ASN A 37 6.72 -44.07 6.58
CA ASN A 37 6.10 -42.84 7.10
C ASN A 37 6.29 -41.64 6.14
N ASP A 38 5.89 -41.80 4.88
CA ASP A 38 6.02 -40.80 3.81
C ASP A 38 7.46 -40.27 3.65
N GLY A 39 8.44 -41.14 3.86
CA GLY A 39 9.86 -40.82 3.73
C GLY A 39 10.41 -39.86 4.79
N ALA A 40 9.80 -39.76 5.98
CA ALA A 40 10.22 -38.82 7.01
C ALA A 40 11.72 -38.91 7.35
N LEU A 41 12.26 -40.13 7.47
CA LEU A 41 13.68 -40.35 7.76
C LEU A 41 14.57 -39.97 6.56
N PHE A 42 14.14 -40.29 5.33
CA PHE A 42 14.86 -39.89 4.12
C PHE A 42 14.87 -38.38 3.92
N LYS A 43 13.74 -37.69 4.13
CA LYS A 43 13.65 -36.22 4.09
C LYS A 43 14.63 -35.60 5.10
N ARG A 44 14.68 -36.13 6.33
CA ARG A 44 15.64 -35.72 7.36
C ARG A 44 17.09 -35.94 6.94
N LEU A 45 17.40 -37.09 6.34
CA LEU A 45 18.71 -37.35 5.74
C LEU A 45 19.06 -36.31 4.67
N LEU A 46 18.15 -35.96 3.76
CA LEU A 46 18.42 -34.99 2.70
C LEU A 46 18.67 -33.57 3.24
N HIS A 47 17.94 -33.14 4.28
CA HIS A 47 18.21 -31.89 4.99
C HIS A 47 19.64 -31.85 5.54
N ARG A 48 20.06 -32.95 6.17
CA ARG A 48 21.41 -33.11 6.75
C ARG A 48 22.47 -33.17 5.65
N PHE A 49 22.21 -33.95 4.60
CA PHE A 49 23.07 -34.09 3.43
C PHE A 49 23.35 -32.75 2.76
N LEU A 50 22.32 -31.92 2.52
CA LEU A 50 22.53 -30.60 1.92
C LEU A 50 23.52 -29.78 2.72
N HIS A 51 23.44 -29.75 4.04
CA HIS A 51 24.40 -28.99 4.82
C HIS A 51 25.80 -29.62 4.85
N VAL A 52 25.89 -30.94 5.05
CA VAL A 52 27.17 -31.66 5.16
C VAL A 52 27.90 -31.70 3.82
N ALA A 53 27.19 -31.84 2.71
CA ALA A 53 27.77 -32.01 1.37
C ALA A 53 27.87 -30.69 0.58
N THR A 54 27.64 -29.53 1.22
CA THR A 54 27.82 -28.21 0.59
C THR A 54 28.50 -27.24 1.56
N VAL A 55 29.11 -26.17 1.03
CA VAL A 55 29.72 -25.09 1.82
C VAL A 55 29.05 -23.75 1.49
N PRO A 56 28.87 -22.83 2.46
CA PRO A 56 28.38 -21.49 2.16
C PRO A 56 29.24 -20.80 1.08
N SER A 57 28.58 -20.20 0.09
CA SER A 57 29.24 -19.61 -1.08
C SER A 57 28.58 -18.28 -1.47
N ILE A 58 28.58 -17.32 -0.54
CA ILE A 58 28.09 -15.97 -0.80
C ILE A 58 29.13 -15.23 -1.65
N PRO A 59 28.78 -14.71 -2.85
CA PRO A 59 29.70 -13.94 -3.67
C PRO A 59 30.21 -12.69 -2.94
N SER A 60 31.52 -12.43 -3.01
CA SER A 60 32.18 -11.35 -2.27
C SER A 60 31.75 -9.93 -2.69
N HIS A 61 31.11 -9.78 -3.85
CA HIS A 61 30.61 -8.50 -4.36
C HIS A 61 29.21 -8.15 -3.85
N ILE A 62 28.53 -9.08 -3.15
CA ILE A 62 27.23 -8.82 -2.55
C ILE A 62 27.46 -8.24 -1.15
N ALA A 63 27.15 -6.96 -0.98
CA ALA A 63 27.07 -6.36 0.35
C ALA A 63 25.85 -6.93 1.08
N VAL A 64 26.09 -7.83 2.02
CA VAL A 64 25.05 -8.51 2.79
C VAL A 64 24.86 -7.79 4.12
N GLU A 65 23.65 -7.31 4.37
CA GLU A 65 23.26 -6.82 5.70
C GLU A 65 23.37 -7.96 6.73
N SER A 66 23.90 -7.67 7.91
CA SER A 66 24.19 -8.68 8.94
C SER A 66 22.98 -9.56 9.27
N SER A 67 21.77 -8.99 9.26
CA SER A 67 20.49 -9.69 9.50
C SER A 67 20.15 -10.75 8.45
N LEU A 68 20.59 -10.58 7.20
CA LEU A 68 20.28 -11.49 6.09
C LEU A 68 21.35 -12.58 5.91
N ARG A 69 22.52 -12.42 6.56
CA ARG A 69 23.68 -13.27 6.33
C ARG A 69 23.43 -14.74 6.65
N ILE A 70 22.76 -15.04 7.76
CA ILE A 70 22.47 -16.44 8.14
C ILE A 70 21.59 -17.17 7.13
N TYR A 71 20.65 -16.46 6.51
CA TYR A 71 19.76 -17.03 5.50
C TYR A 71 20.50 -17.25 4.20
N LEU A 72 21.32 -16.29 3.78
CA LEU A 72 22.17 -16.45 2.59
C LEU A 72 23.20 -17.57 2.78
N GLU A 73 23.77 -17.77 3.97
CA GLU A 73 24.68 -18.91 4.23
C GLU A 73 23.95 -20.27 4.24
N ALA A 74 22.66 -20.27 4.57
CA ALA A 74 21.82 -21.46 4.55
C ALA A 74 21.34 -21.81 3.12
N ASP A 75 21.05 -20.81 2.29
CA ASP A 75 20.48 -21.01 0.95
C ASP A 75 21.53 -20.94 -0.18
N MET A 76 22.52 -20.05 -0.09
CA MET A 76 23.61 -19.94 -1.07
C MET A 76 24.78 -20.84 -0.68
N ARG A 77 24.73 -22.09 -1.13
CA ARG A 77 25.73 -23.10 -0.81
C ARG A 77 26.23 -23.79 -2.08
N PHE A 78 27.53 -24.03 -2.14
CA PHE A 78 28.19 -24.71 -3.25
C PHE A 78 28.43 -26.20 -2.94
N PRO A 79 28.10 -27.14 -3.85
CA PRO A 79 28.35 -28.57 -3.67
C PRO A 79 29.83 -28.96 -3.47
N ILE A 80 30.11 -29.83 -2.49
CA ILE A 80 31.40 -30.51 -2.33
C ILE A 80 31.40 -31.75 -3.24
N LEU A 81 31.93 -31.61 -4.46
CA LEU A 81 31.80 -32.61 -5.53
C LEU A 81 32.05 -34.07 -5.11
N GLU A 82 33.07 -34.32 -4.30
CA GLU A 82 33.47 -35.66 -3.84
C GLU A 82 32.36 -36.39 -3.07
N ARG A 83 31.46 -35.67 -2.40
CA ARG A 83 30.41 -36.24 -1.53
C ARG A 83 29.12 -36.58 -2.29
N TRP A 84 28.96 -36.12 -3.52
CA TRP A 84 27.72 -36.25 -4.27
C TRP A 84 27.63 -37.50 -5.14
N GLY A 85 28.77 -38.12 -5.48
CA GLY A 85 28.81 -39.32 -6.32
C GLY A 85 27.90 -40.47 -5.84
N PRO A 86 28.06 -40.95 -4.58
CA PRO A 86 27.20 -42.00 -4.03
C PRO A 86 25.71 -41.61 -3.96
N MET A 87 25.40 -40.39 -3.52
CA MET A 87 24.01 -39.90 -3.47
C MET A 87 23.39 -39.87 -4.87
N GLY A 88 24.12 -39.38 -5.87
CA GLY A 88 23.67 -39.35 -7.26
C GLY A 88 23.36 -40.73 -7.83
N ARG A 89 24.19 -41.75 -7.53
CA ARG A 89 23.91 -43.14 -7.93
C ARG A 89 22.64 -43.69 -7.30
N PHE A 90 22.42 -43.44 -6.01
CA PHE A 90 21.20 -43.85 -5.32
C PHE A 90 19.96 -43.17 -5.91
N LEU A 91 20.04 -41.85 -6.15
CA LEU A 91 18.96 -41.07 -6.77
C LEU A 91 18.64 -41.54 -8.19
N HIS A 92 19.66 -41.95 -8.97
CA HIS A 92 19.47 -42.50 -10.31
C HIS A 92 18.67 -43.81 -10.29
N VAL A 93 19.01 -44.73 -9.38
CA VAL A 93 18.34 -46.04 -9.28
C VAL A 93 16.89 -45.89 -8.79
N HIS A 94 16.63 -44.93 -7.89
CA HIS A 94 15.33 -44.77 -7.23
C HIS A 94 14.59 -43.48 -7.60
N ALA A 95 14.83 -42.94 -8.78
CA ALA A 95 14.33 -41.63 -9.19
C ALA A 95 12.80 -41.51 -9.05
N GLU A 96 12.05 -42.53 -9.49
CA GLU A 96 10.59 -42.57 -9.38
C GLU A 96 10.12 -42.58 -7.92
N ARG A 97 10.72 -43.44 -7.08
CA ARG A 97 10.34 -43.58 -5.66
C ARG A 97 10.68 -42.33 -4.85
N VAL A 98 11.79 -41.68 -5.17
CA VAL A 98 12.18 -40.39 -4.56
C VAL A 98 11.25 -39.28 -5.04
N GLY A 99 10.98 -39.19 -6.35
CA GLY A 99 10.10 -38.19 -6.94
C GLY A 99 8.66 -38.30 -6.44
N SER A 100 8.15 -39.52 -6.22
CA SER A 100 6.80 -39.77 -5.70
C SER A 100 6.58 -39.23 -4.28
N LEU A 101 7.64 -38.85 -3.56
CA LEU A 101 7.50 -38.18 -2.26
C LEU A 101 6.96 -36.75 -2.40
N GLY A 102 7.07 -36.12 -3.58
CA GLY A 102 6.63 -34.74 -3.82
C GLY A 102 7.26 -33.73 -2.86
N ALA A 103 8.48 -34.01 -2.37
CA ALA A 103 9.01 -33.34 -1.19
C ALA A 103 9.86 -32.11 -1.55
N PRO A 104 9.73 -30.98 -0.84
CA PRO A 104 10.44 -29.73 -1.20
C PRO A 104 11.95 -29.86 -1.01
N ILE A 105 12.37 -30.68 -0.03
CA ILE A 105 13.78 -30.97 0.22
C ILE A 105 14.44 -31.72 -0.95
N VAL A 106 13.70 -32.57 -1.67
CA VAL A 106 14.21 -33.23 -2.89
C VAL A 106 14.51 -32.19 -3.97
N ALA A 107 13.60 -31.22 -4.15
CA ALA A 107 13.84 -30.09 -5.04
C ALA A 107 15.04 -29.24 -4.60
N ARG A 108 15.23 -28.95 -3.30
CA ARG A 108 16.44 -28.23 -2.82
C ARG A 108 17.73 -28.97 -3.16
N VAL A 109 17.77 -30.30 -3.01
CA VAL A 109 18.93 -31.14 -3.38
C VAL A 109 19.23 -31.03 -4.87
N CYS A 110 18.21 -31.21 -5.72
CA CYS A 110 18.39 -31.13 -7.18
C CYS A 110 18.81 -29.70 -7.60
N LYS A 111 18.18 -28.67 -7.03
CA LYS A 111 18.50 -27.25 -7.29
C LYS A 111 19.94 -26.91 -6.94
N ALA A 112 20.44 -27.38 -5.79
CA ALA A 112 21.81 -27.13 -5.36
C ALA A 112 22.85 -27.66 -6.36
N TRP A 113 22.56 -28.76 -7.06
CA TRP A 113 23.42 -29.29 -8.12
C TRP A 113 23.19 -28.58 -9.46
N LEU A 114 21.95 -28.53 -9.95
CA LEU A 114 21.59 -27.99 -11.26
C LEU A 114 21.88 -26.49 -11.41
N GLY A 115 21.68 -25.72 -10.33
CA GLY A 115 21.86 -24.26 -10.34
C GLY A 115 23.30 -23.80 -10.07
N SER A 116 24.14 -24.64 -9.45
CA SER A 116 25.51 -24.25 -9.06
C SER A 116 26.59 -24.70 -10.04
N LEU A 117 26.32 -25.72 -10.85
CA LEU A 117 27.31 -26.34 -11.73
C LEU A 117 27.00 -26.06 -13.20
N PRO A 118 28.02 -25.90 -14.07
CA PRO A 118 27.81 -25.69 -15.50
C PRO A 118 27.20 -26.93 -16.18
N THR A 119 26.63 -26.76 -17.37
CA THR A 119 26.08 -27.86 -18.19
C THR A 119 27.19 -28.75 -18.76
N MET A 120 28.35 -28.17 -19.08
CA MET A 120 29.50 -28.87 -19.66
C MET A 120 30.73 -28.76 -18.74
N LEU A 121 31.47 -29.86 -18.63
CA LEU A 121 32.79 -29.94 -18.00
C LEU A 121 33.84 -30.19 -19.10
N GLY A 122 34.39 -29.11 -19.65
CA GLY A 122 35.16 -29.19 -20.90
C GLY A 122 34.25 -29.60 -22.05
N ASP A 123 34.62 -30.66 -22.77
CA ASP A 123 33.84 -31.19 -23.90
C ASP A 123 32.82 -32.27 -23.51
N GLN A 124 32.73 -32.63 -22.21
CA GLN A 124 31.80 -33.66 -21.73
C GLN A 124 30.65 -33.05 -20.91
N PRO A 125 29.44 -33.65 -20.94
CA PRO A 125 28.35 -33.26 -20.05
C PRO A 125 28.77 -33.36 -18.58
N MET A 126 28.36 -32.39 -17.77
CA MET A 126 28.67 -32.42 -16.34
C MET A 126 27.96 -33.61 -15.65
N PRO A 127 28.69 -34.50 -14.94
CA PRO A 127 28.10 -35.71 -14.36
C PRO A 127 26.93 -35.45 -13.41
N LEU A 128 25.99 -36.40 -13.36
CA LEU A 128 24.80 -36.44 -12.50
C LEU A 128 23.76 -35.34 -12.75
N ARG A 129 24.00 -34.39 -13.67
CA ARG A 129 22.99 -33.38 -13.99
C ARG A 129 21.73 -33.97 -14.60
N ASP A 130 21.89 -34.94 -15.49
CA ASP A 130 20.82 -35.75 -16.07
C ASP A 130 19.97 -36.42 -14.97
N VAL A 131 20.64 -37.06 -14.00
CA VAL A 131 19.99 -37.71 -12.84
C VAL A 131 19.18 -36.70 -12.03
N MET A 132 19.78 -35.56 -11.69
CA MET A 132 19.11 -34.52 -10.90
C MET A 132 17.95 -33.89 -11.65
N ALA A 133 18.07 -33.71 -12.97
CA ALA A 133 16.99 -33.23 -13.83
C ALA A 133 15.82 -34.23 -13.86
N THR A 134 16.10 -35.55 -13.96
CA THR A 134 15.06 -36.59 -13.90
C THR A 134 14.32 -36.57 -12.56
N VAL A 135 15.05 -36.57 -11.44
CA VAL A 135 14.43 -36.56 -10.10
C VAL A 135 13.62 -35.27 -9.86
N ALA A 136 14.14 -34.12 -10.29
CA ALA A 136 13.41 -32.86 -10.20
C ALA A 136 12.11 -32.88 -11.00
N LEU A 137 12.14 -33.42 -12.22
CA LEU A 137 10.96 -33.55 -13.07
C LEU A 137 9.94 -34.51 -12.46
N GLU A 138 10.34 -35.67 -11.96
CA GLU A 138 9.43 -36.62 -11.29
C GLU A 138 8.78 -36.03 -10.02
N THR A 139 9.56 -35.25 -9.25
CA THR A 139 9.04 -34.51 -8.09
C THR A 139 7.98 -33.49 -8.51
N ALA A 140 8.24 -32.74 -9.59
CA ALA A 140 7.30 -31.76 -10.12
C ALA A 140 6.06 -32.38 -10.77
N ARG A 141 6.18 -33.55 -11.40
CA ARG A 141 5.04 -34.33 -11.91
C ARG A 141 4.13 -34.80 -10.77
N THR A 142 4.70 -35.22 -9.65
CA THR A 142 3.94 -35.59 -8.46
C THR A 142 3.18 -34.39 -7.91
N GLU A 143 3.83 -33.23 -7.79
CA GLU A 143 3.20 -31.99 -7.34
C GLU A 143 2.11 -31.50 -8.32
N GLN A 144 2.34 -31.60 -9.64
CA GLN A 144 1.34 -31.33 -10.67
C GLN A 144 0.06 -32.17 -10.42
N ILE A 145 0.21 -33.49 -10.24
CA ILE A 145 -0.94 -34.39 -10.02
C ILE A 145 -1.73 -33.99 -8.78
N ILE A 146 -1.04 -33.75 -7.66
CA ILE A 146 -1.67 -33.39 -6.38
C ILE A 146 -2.41 -32.05 -6.49
N SER A 147 -1.73 -31.03 -7.03
CA SER A 147 -2.27 -29.68 -7.20
C SER A 147 -3.49 -29.67 -8.12
N THR A 148 -3.44 -30.39 -9.25
CA THR A 148 -4.58 -30.49 -10.19
C THR A 148 -5.76 -31.29 -9.64
N ALA A 149 -5.49 -32.35 -8.86
CA ALA A 149 -6.54 -33.18 -8.29
C ALA A 149 -7.33 -32.43 -7.19
N ARG A 150 -6.61 -31.73 -6.30
CA ARG A 150 -7.17 -31.15 -5.06
C ARG A 150 -7.58 -29.69 -5.16
N GLN A 151 -7.27 -29.01 -6.27
CA GLN A 151 -7.57 -27.58 -6.46
C GLN A 151 -7.11 -26.74 -5.26
N PHE A 152 -5.85 -26.91 -4.83
CA PHE A 152 -5.30 -26.08 -3.78
C PHE A 152 -5.33 -24.60 -4.21
N HIS A 153 -5.97 -23.76 -3.39
CA HIS A 153 -6.03 -22.32 -3.59
C HIS A 153 -5.00 -21.66 -2.67
N GLY A 154 -4.13 -20.81 -3.23
CA GLY A 154 -3.03 -20.16 -2.51
C GLY A 154 -1.73 -20.97 -2.62
N GLY A 155 -0.83 -20.53 -3.50
CA GLY A 155 0.49 -21.14 -3.67
C GLY A 155 1.40 -20.87 -2.47
N GLY A 156 1.88 -21.92 -1.81
CA GLY A 156 3.00 -21.80 -0.87
C GLY A 156 4.35 -21.81 -1.60
N ASP A 157 5.39 -21.21 -0.99
CA ASP A 157 6.77 -21.15 -1.52
C ASP A 157 7.34 -22.51 -1.95
N THR A 158 6.83 -23.58 -1.33
CA THR A 158 7.14 -24.97 -1.64
C THR A 158 6.90 -25.35 -3.10
N GLY A 159 5.72 -25.04 -3.65
CA GLY A 159 5.38 -25.43 -5.03
C GLY A 159 6.23 -24.67 -6.04
N LYS A 160 6.45 -23.38 -5.79
CA LYS A 160 7.32 -22.51 -6.59
C LYS A 160 8.74 -23.07 -6.71
N LEU A 161 9.30 -23.56 -5.60
CA LEU A 161 10.61 -24.20 -5.58
C LEU A 161 10.64 -25.49 -6.42
N ILE A 162 9.64 -26.36 -6.27
CA ILE A 162 9.57 -27.65 -6.98
C ILE A 162 9.51 -27.41 -8.49
N PHE A 163 8.58 -26.56 -8.95
CA PHE A 163 8.43 -26.27 -10.38
C PHE A 163 9.64 -25.53 -10.95
N GLY A 164 10.15 -24.52 -10.25
CA GLY A 164 11.35 -23.79 -10.68
C GLY A 164 12.57 -24.72 -10.82
N THR A 165 12.70 -25.71 -9.93
CA THR A 165 13.80 -26.69 -10.00
C THR A 165 13.66 -27.64 -11.19
N ALA A 166 12.45 -28.07 -11.54
CA ALA A 166 12.24 -28.90 -12.73
C ALA A 166 12.61 -28.15 -14.02
N LEU A 167 12.32 -26.85 -14.11
CA LEU A 167 12.70 -26.03 -15.24
C LEU A 167 14.22 -25.85 -15.38
N LEU A 168 15.00 -25.92 -14.29
CA LEU A 168 16.47 -25.94 -14.32
C LEU A 168 17.05 -27.14 -15.09
N GLY A 169 16.28 -28.22 -15.23
CA GLY A 169 16.68 -29.42 -15.97
C GLY A 169 16.57 -29.28 -17.49
N ALA A 170 16.10 -28.15 -18.03
CA ALA A 170 15.89 -27.98 -19.47
C ALA A 170 17.12 -28.26 -20.36
N PRO A 171 18.35 -27.86 -20.00
CA PRO A 171 19.52 -28.18 -20.81
C PRO A 171 19.83 -29.68 -20.87
N ASP A 172 19.44 -30.43 -19.84
CA ASP A 172 19.76 -31.85 -19.67
C ASP A 172 18.63 -32.76 -20.21
N LEU A 173 17.36 -32.33 -20.08
CA LEU A 173 16.15 -33.03 -20.54
C LEU A 173 15.24 -32.08 -21.37
N PRO A 174 15.70 -31.59 -22.54
CA PRO A 174 15.04 -30.49 -23.24
C PRO A 174 13.61 -30.82 -23.69
N LYS A 175 13.37 -32.04 -24.19
CA LYS A 175 12.05 -32.42 -24.73
C LYS A 175 11.04 -32.65 -23.63
N GLU A 176 11.47 -33.30 -22.55
CA GLU A 176 10.64 -33.69 -21.42
C GLU A 176 10.25 -32.46 -20.59
N VAL A 177 11.19 -31.56 -20.33
CA VAL A 177 10.94 -30.31 -19.61
C VAL A 177 10.11 -29.34 -20.44
N ALA A 178 10.35 -29.23 -21.76
CA ALA A 178 9.51 -28.44 -22.65
C ALA A 178 8.06 -28.96 -22.69
N ALA A 179 7.87 -30.27 -22.81
CA ALA A 179 6.54 -30.88 -22.77
C ALA A 179 5.85 -30.62 -21.42
N PHE A 180 6.55 -30.81 -20.31
CA PHE A 180 6.04 -30.52 -18.97
C PHE A 180 5.63 -29.06 -18.81
N ALA A 181 6.47 -28.11 -19.24
CA ALA A 181 6.18 -26.69 -19.13
C ALA A 181 4.94 -26.29 -19.94
N LEU A 182 4.77 -26.82 -21.16
CA LEU A 182 3.57 -26.58 -21.98
C LEU A 182 2.30 -27.20 -21.38
N GLU A 183 2.40 -28.36 -20.74
CA GLU A 183 1.30 -28.97 -20.00
C GLU A 183 0.89 -28.12 -18.79
N MET A 184 1.87 -27.64 -18.01
CA MET A 184 1.64 -26.77 -16.85
C MET A 184 1.08 -25.41 -17.25
N ALA A 185 1.51 -24.85 -18.38
CA ALA A 185 0.99 -23.62 -18.97
C ALA A 185 -0.37 -23.81 -19.68
N GLN A 186 -0.95 -25.02 -19.67
CA GLN A 186 -2.21 -25.35 -20.36
C GLN A 186 -2.21 -25.03 -21.86
N ARG A 187 -1.02 -25.03 -22.47
CA ARG A 187 -0.80 -24.88 -23.91
C ARG A 187 -0.78 -26.21 -24.64
N ARG A 188 -0.64 -27.31 -23.88
CA ARG A 188 -0.74 -28.69 -24.33
C ARG A 188 -1.60 -29.49 -23.34
N PRO A 189 -2.45 -30.43 -23.81
CA PRO A 189 -3.16 -31.34 -22.90
C PRO A 189 -2.17 -32.21 -22.12
N MET A 190 -2.52 -32.53 -20.87
CA MET A 190 -1.73 -33.41 -20.01
C MET A 190 -1.54 -34.79 -20.64
N ALA A 191 -0.41 -35.42 -20.37
CA ALA A 191 -0.18 -36.81 -20.79
C ALA A 191 -1.26 -37.75 -20.19
N GLU A 192 -1.71 -38.73 -20.97
CA GLU A 192 -2.78 -39.66 -20.58
C GLU A 192 -2.50 -40.38 -19.26
N ALA A 193 -1.25 -40.80 -19.04
CA ALA A 193 -0.81 -41.42 -17.79
C ALA A 193 -0.95 -40.47 -16.58
N THR A 194 -0.63 -39.18 -16.75
CA THR A 194 -0.77 -38.17 -15.70
C THR A 194 -2.25 -37.87 -15.43
N GLN A 195 -3.05 -37.72 -16.48
CA GLN A 195 -4.51 -37.50 -16.36
C GLN A 195 -5.19 -38.66 -15.61
N THR A 196 -4.83 -39.91 -15.92
CA THR A 196 -5.36 -41.10 -15.24
C THR A 196 -5.06 -41.07 -13.73
N ARG A 197 -3.86 -40.63 -13.33
CA ARG A 197 -3.48 -40.48 -11.92
C ARG A 197 -4.22 -39.34 -11.21
N VAL A 198 -4.51 -38.24 -11.90
CA VAL A 198 -5.33 -37.15 -11.36
C VAL A 198 -6.75 -37.64 -11.09
N ASP A 199 -7.33 -38.40 -12.02
CA ASP A 199 -8.71 -38.88 -11.89
C ASP A 199 -8.85 -39.97 -10.82
N SER A 200 -7.82 -40.82 -10.65
CA SER A 200 -7.79 -41.79 -9.54
C SER A 200 -7.74 -41.09 -8.18
N LEU A 201 -6.87 -40.08 -8.02
CA LEU A 201 -6.76 -39.32 -6.78
C LEU A 201 -8.05 -38.56 -6.45
N ARG A 202 -8.69 -37.96 -7.46
CA ARG A 202 -10.03 -37.34 -7.31
C ARG A 202 -11.09 -38.37 -6.89
N ALA A 203 -11.02 -39.60 -7.38
CA ALA A 203 -11.95 -40.66 -6.98
C ALA A 203 -11.74 -41.09 -5.52
N GLU A 204 -10.49 -41.22 -5.08
CA GLU A 204 -10.11 -41.51 -3.70
C GLU A 204 -10.57 -40.41 -2.73
N ASP A 205 -10.25 -39.15 -3.01
CA ASP A 205 -10.65 -38.01 -2.17
C ASP A 205 -12.18 -37.88 -2.08
N ARG A 206 -12.91 -38.14 -3.18
CA ARG A 206 -14.39 -38.21 -3.18
C ARG A 206 -14.92 -39.37 -2.34
N ALA A 207 -14.26 -40.53 -2.37
CA ALA A 207 -14.67 -41.68 -1.57
C ALA A 207 -14.44 -41.42 -0.08
N GLU A 208 -13.30 -40.81 0.28
CA GLU A 208 -12.98 -40.43 1.65
C GLU A 208 -13.94 -39.35 2.17
N SER A 209 -14.24 -38.32 1.36
CA SER A 209 -15.21 -37.27 1.71
C SER A 209 -16.60 -37.86 2.00
N ARG A 210 -17.06 -38.79 1.15
CA ARG A 210 -18.33 -39.52 1.37
C ARG A 210 -18.29 -40.40 2.63
N ALA A 211 -17.15 -41.01 2.94
CA ALA A 211 -16.98 -41.79 4.17
C ALA A 211 -17.02 -40.90 5.42
N ARG A 212 -16.36 -39.74 5.39
CA ARG A 212 -16.39 -38.73 6.47
C ARG A 212 -17.79 -38.12 6.65
N GLU A 213 -18.51 -37.86 5.56
CA GLU A 213 -19.92 -37.41 5.61
C GLU A 213 -20.83 -38.46 6.25
N LYS A 214 -20.64 -39.75 5.92
CA LYS A 214 -21.39 -40.86 6.54
C LYS A 214 -21.07 -41.06 8.03
N ALA A 215 -19.85 -40.75 8.45
CA ALA A 215 -19.40 -40.90 9.84
C ALA A 215 -19.79 -39.72 10.75
N SER A 216 -20.18 -38.58 10.18
CA SER A 216 -20.52 -37.36 10.94
C SER A 216 -22.01 -37.32 11.30
N PRO A 217 -22.39 -36.89 12.53
CA PRO A 217 -23.80 -36.75 12.91
C PRO A 217 -24.51 -35.71 12.04
N PRO A 218 -25.82 -35.88 11.74
CA PRO A 218 -26.56 -34.99 10.85
C PRO A 218 -26.68 -33.59 11.47
N ARG A 219 -25.78 -32.67 11.09
CA ARG A 219 -25.95 -31.24 11.34
C ARG A 219 -27.05 -30.71 10.42
N ARG A 220 -28.02 -29.97 10.97
CA ARG A 220 -28.97 -29.18 10.17
C ARG A 220 -28.16 -28.23 9.31
N ARG A 221 -28.04 -28.52 8.01
CA ARG A 221 -27.47 -27.58 7.05
C ARG A 221 -28.42 -26.37 7.02
N ALA A 222 -27.94 -25.21 7.45
CA ALA A 222 -28.61 -23.97 7.13
C ALA A 222 -28.80 -23.91 5.61
N PRO A 223 -29.96 -23.48 5.11
CA PRO A 223 -30.10 -23.22 3.68
C PRO A 223 -28.98 -22.27 3.27
N PRO A 224 -28.31 -22.51 2.12
CA PRO A 224 -27.31 -21.59 1.65
C PRO A 224 -27.96 -20.21 1.55
N PRO A 225 -27.25 -19.14 1.96
CA PRO A 225 -27.75 -17.79 1.73
C PRO A 225 -28.10 -17.66 0.24
N PRO A 226 -29.20 -16.96 -0.11
CA PRO A 226 -29.53 -16.73 -1.51
C PRO A 226 -28.32 -16.08 -2.18
N THR A 227 -27.65 -16.84 -3.04
CA THR A 227 -26.53 -16.31 -3.81
C THR A 227 -27.10 -15.25 -4.72
N PHE A 228 -26.54 -14.03 -4.64
CA PHE A 228 -26.77 -13.04 -5.66
C PHE A 228 -26.45 -13.67 -7.03
N ILE A 229 -27.35 -13.50 -7.99
CA ILE A 229 -27.11 -13.94 -9.37
C ILE A 229 -25.83 -13.24 -9.82
N SER A 230 -24.76 -14.01 -10.01
CA SER A 230 -23.49 -13.47 -10.46
C SER A 230 -23.71 -12.75 -11.78
N SER A 231 -23.30 -11.49 -11.86
CA SER A 231 -23.32 -10.70 -13.09
C SER A 231 -22.20 -11.11 -14.07
N ARG A 232 -21.38 -12.11 -13.71
CA ARG A 232 -20.22 -12.57 -14.50
C ARG A 232 -20.62 -13.58 -15.57
N ARG A 233 -20.14 -13.36 -16.79
CA ARG A 233 -20.19 -14.31 -17.91
C ARG A 233 -18.76 -14.73 -18.27
N GLU A 234 -18.50 -16.03 -18.25
CA GLU A 234 -17.23 -16.60 -18.69
C GLU A 234 -17.03 -16.44 -20.21
N LEU A 235 -15.80 -16.13 -20.61
CA LEU A 235 -15.35 -16.03 -22.00
C LEU A 235 -14.50 -17.24 -22.37
N PRO A 236 -14.35 -17.55 -23.67
CA PRO A 236 -13.38 -18.55 -24.11
C PRO A 236 -11.95 -18.09 -23.79
N PRO A 237 -11.00 -19.03 -23.61
CA PRO A 237 -9.58 -18.72 -23.44
C PRO A 237 -9.02 -17.81 -24.52
N TRP A 238 -8.06 -16.96 -24.15
CA TRP A 238 -7.38 -16.07 -25.08
C TRP A 238 -6.38 -16.83 -25.99
N PRO A 239 -6.15 -16.40 -27.24
CA PRO A 239 -5.32 -17.15 -28.21
C PRO A 239 -3.88 -17.47 -27.76
N LEU A 240 -3.23 -16.53 -27.06
CA LEU A 240 -1.88 -16.68 -26.49
C LEU A 240 -1.91 -17.05 -25.00
N GLY A 241 -3.10 -17.09 -24.40
CA GLY A 241 -3.31 -17.42 -23.00
C GLY A 241 -3.40 -18.93 -22.77
N PRO A 242 -3.57 -19.34 -21.51
CA PRO A 242 -3.73 -20.73 -21.13
C PRO A 242 -5.16 -21.20 -21.42
N ASN A 243 -5.34 -22.48 -21.78
CA ASN A 243 -6.68 -23.02 -22.09
C ASN A 243 -7.54 -23.30 -20.84
N ALA A 244 -6.92 -23.31 -19.66
CA ALA A 244 -7.55 -23.55 -18.38
C ALA A 244 -6.77 -22.82 -17.29
N ARG A 245 -7.34 -22.76 -16.08
CA ARG A 245 -6.70 -22.14 -14.92
C ARG A 245 -5.31 -22.72 -14.64
N LEU A 246 -4.34 -21.85 -14.41
CA LEU A 246 -2.97 -22.23 -14.08
C LEU A 246 -2.84 -22.60 -12.60
N ILE A 247 -1.81 -23.38 -12.30
CA ILE A 247 -1.38 -23.61 -10.91
C ILE A 247 -0.56 -22.37 -10.50
N ASP A 248 -1.05 -21.61 -9.52
CA ASP A 248 -0.45 -20.34 -9.06
C ASP A 248 1.06 -20.48 -8.77
N ALA A 249 1.45 -21.57 -8.09
CA ALA A 249 2.84 -21.85 -7.76
C ALA A 249 3.74 -22.05 -9.00
N PHE A 250 3.20 -22.56 -10.11
CA PHE A 250 3.93 -22.67 -11.38
C PHE A 250 4.06 -21.30 -12.06
N ARG A 251 2.98 -20.52 -12.10
CA ARG A 251 3.02 -19.12 -12.59
C ARG A 251 4.07 -18.30 -11.84
N ASP A 252 4.10 -18.41 -10.51
CA ASP A 252 5.10 -17.74 -9.67
C ASP A 252 6.54 -18.22 -9.94
N ALA A 253 6.74 -19.51 -10.23
CA ALA A 253 8.06 -20.03 -10.58
C ALA A 253 8.56 -19.46 -11.91
N VAL A 254 7.66 -19.26 -12.87
CA VAL A 254 7.95 -18.65 -14.17
C VAL A 254 8.21 -17.15 -14.04
N LEU A 255 7.32 -16.41 -13.36
CA LEU A 255 7.35 -14.94 -13.33
C LEU A 255 8.33 -14.36 -12.29
N LYS A 256 8.51 -14.99 -11.13
CA LYS A 256 9.21 -14.38 -9.98
C LYS A 256 10.57 -15.01 -9.66
N ALA A 257 10.87 -16.21 -10.16
CA ALA A 257 12.04 -16.99 -9.74
C ALA A 257 13.13 -17.13 -10.82
N ASN A 258 13.03 -16.41 -11.94
CA ASN A 258 13.84 -16.66 -13.14
C ASN A 258 13.86 -18.14 -13.56
N GLY A 259 12.82 -18.90 -13.18
CA GLY A 259 12.77 -20.35 -13.41
C GLY A 259 12.75 -20.71 -14.89
N LEU A 260 12.30 -19.79 -15.74
CA LEU A 260 12.20 -19.99 -17.18
C LEU A 260 13.52 -19.77 -17.94
N VAL A 261 14.53 -19.12 -17.34
CA VAL A 261 15.83 -18.81 -18.00
C VAL A 261 16.52 -20.03 -18.65
N PRO A 262 16.58 -21.22 -18.03
CA PRO A 262 17.13 -22.41 -18.67
C PRO A 262 16.41 -22.81 -19.95
N LEU A 263 15.07 -22.71 -19.97
CA LEU A 263 14.28 -22.95 -21.18
C LEU A 263 14.52 -21.85 -22.22
N MET A 264 14.61 -20.58 -21.82
CA MET A 264 14.95 -19.48 -22.75
C MET A 264 16.27 -19.74 -23.49
N ASN A 265 17.25 -20.36 -22.83
CA ASN A 265 18.54 -20.70 -23.44
C ASN A 265 18.51 -21.97 -24.32
N THR A 266 17.54 -22.86 -24.11
CA THR A 266 17.52 -24.20 -24.73
C THR A 266 16.47 -24.30 -25.85
N ASP A 267 15.26 -23.78 -25.61
CA ASP A 267 14.15 -23.74 -26.56
C ASP A 267 13.36 -22.43 -26.39
N THR A 268 13.75 -21.42 -27.17
CA THR A 268 13.14 -20.08 -27.13
C THR A 268 11.67 -20.08 -27.54
N ALA A 269 11.25 -21.01 -28.41
CA ALA A 269 9.87 -21.06 -28.89
C ALA A 269 8.93 -21.48 -27.75
N VAL A 270 9.28 -22.55 -27.06
CA VAL A 270 8.53 -23.05 -25.90
C VAL A 270 8.59 -22.04 -24.75
N ALA A 271 9.75 -21.43 -24.49
CA ALA A 271 9.88 -20.41 -23.46
C ALA A 271 8.95 -19.21 -23.72
N THR A 272 8.89 -18.71 -24.96
CA THR A 272 7.98 -17.62 -25.33
C THR A 272 6.52 -18.02 -25.11
N GLU A 273 6.11 -19.20 -25.55
CA GLU A 273 4.73 -19.67 -25.40
C GLU A 273 4.32 -19.80 -23.92
N VAL A 274 5.20 -20.37 -23.08
CA VAL A 274 4.95 -20.50 -21.64
C VAL A 274 4.92 -19.14 -20.94
N LEU A 275 5.84 -18.23 -21.28
CA LEU A 275 5.89 -16.89 -20.69
C LEU A 275 4.59 -16.11 -20.96
N LEU A 276 4.13 -16.09 -22.21
CA LEU A 276 2.91 -15.37 -22.59
C LEU A 276 1.67 -15.98 -21.93
N ALA A 277 1.59 -17.32 -21.86
CA ALA A 277 0.50 -18.02 -21.18
C ALA A 277 0.45 -17.72 -19.67
N CYS A 278 1.60 -17.47 -19.03
CA CYS A 278 1.64 -17.10 -17.61
C CYS A 278 1.27 -15.64 -17.34
N ILE A 279 1.44 -14.74 -18.32
CA ILE A 279 1.14 -13.30 -18.21
C ILE A 279 -0.33 -13.00 -18.55
N ILE A 280 -0.91 -13.72 -19.51
CA ILE A 280 -2.29 -13.52 -19.99
C ILE A 280 -3.29 -14.18 -19.04
N GLU A 281 -4.44 -13.53 -18.86
CA GLU A 281 -5.53 -13.98 -17.97
C GLU A 281 -5.98 -15.41 -18.30
N ASP A 282 -6.11 -16.26 -17.28
CA ASP A 282 -6.49 -17.67 -17.45
C ASP A 282 -7.98 -17.97 -17.31
N GLN A 283 -8.75 -17.02 -16.77
CA GLN A 283 -10.20 -17.11 -16.57
C GLN A 283 -10.91 -15.84 -17.07
N PRO A 284 -10.90 -15.59 -18.39
CA PRO A 284 -11.49 -14.38 -18.94
C PRO A 284 -12.99 -14.33 -18.69
N HIS A 285 -13.47 -13.17 -18.24
CA HIS A 285 -14.87 -12.97 -17.90
C HIS A 285 -15.34 -11.54 -18.18
N THR A 286 -16.65 -11.36 -18.32
CA THR A 286 -17.31 -10.05 -18.45
C THR A 286 -18.32 -9.86 -17.33
N GLU A 287 -18.28 -8.73 -16.62
CA GLU A 287 -19.26 -8.38 -15.59
C GLU A 287 -20.36 -7.45 -16.13
N TYR A 288 -21.64 -7.78 -15.91
CA TYR A 288 -22.77 -6.88 -16.18
C TYR A 288 -22.78 -5.70 -15.19
N GLY A 289 -22.85 -4.46 -15.71
CA GLY A 289 -22.93 -3.23 -14.92
C GLY A 289 -21.59 -2.57 -14.57
N SER A 290 -20.47 -3.09 -15.08
CA SER A 290 -19.12 -2.55 -14.88
C SER A 290 -18.82 -1.26 -15.65
N SER A 291 -19.83 -0.55 -16.16
CA SER A 291 -19.64 0.71 -16.92
C SER A 291 -19.09 1.88 -16.10
N LEU A 292 -18.85 1.69 -14.80
CA LEU A 292 -18.32 2.71 -13.89
C LEU A 292 -16.84 2.50 -13.51
N ARG A 293 -16.22 1.41 -13.97
CA ARG A 293 -14.77 1.21 -13.86
C ARG A 293 -14.24 0.84 -15.23
N ILE A 294 -13.42 1.71 -15.81
CA ILE A 294 -12.52 1.34 -16.91
C ILE A 294 -11.53 0.35 -16.28
N ASP A 295 -11.89 -0.92 -16.24
CA ASP A 295 -10.94 -1.97 -15.85
C ASP A 295 -9.95 -2.12 -17.01
N GLU A 296 -8.78 -1.47 -16.86
CA GLU A 296 -7.65 -1.50 -17.80
C GLU A 296 -6.92 -2.85 -17.74
N SER A 297 -7.61 -3.96 -17.48
CA SER A 297 -6.93 -5.25 -17.31
C SER A 297 -6.28 -5.78 -18.59
N PHE A 298 -6.56 -5.20 -19.77
CA PHE A 298 -6.01 -5.60 -21.08
C PHE A 298 -6.08 -7.11 -21.41
N GLY A 299 -6.83 -7.91 -20.64
CA GLY A 299 -6.79 -9.38 -20.69
C GLY A 299 -5.52 -10.00 -20.09
N LEU A 300 -4.83 -9.28 -19.22
CA LEU A 300 -3.67 -9.72 -18.45
C LEU A 300 -4.10 -10.14 -17.04
N GLU A 301 -3.32 -11.06 -16.47
CA GLU A 301 -3.58 -11.56 -15.13
C GLU A 301 -3.27 -10.51 -14.06
N TYR A 302 -4.16 -10.39 -13.06
CA TYR A 302 -3.88 -9.59 -11.87
C TYR A 302 -2.75 -10.20 -11.04
N GLU A 303 -1.70 -9.41 -10.79
CA GLU A 303 -0.56 -9.84 -9.98
C GLU A 303 -0.12 -8.73 -9.03
N ASN A 304 -0.37 -8.94 -7.73
CA ASN A 304 -0.07 -7.95 -6.70
C ASN A 304 1.42 -7.60 -6.60
N ASP A 305 2.31 -8.56 -6.87
CA ASP A 305 3.77 -8.38 -6.73
C ASP A 305 4.39 -7.57 -7.88
N SER A 306 3.67 -7.45 -9.00
CA SER A 306 4.09 -6.63 -10.15
C SER A 306 3.99 -5.12 -9.89
N TYR A 307 3.38 -4.72 -8.76
CA TYR A 307 3.33 -3.34 -8.30
C TYR A 307 4.30 -3.08 -7.13
N PRO A 308 4.99 -1.94 -7.08
CA PRO A 308 5.17 -0.98 -8.17
C PRO A 308 6.04 -1.58 -9.29
N THR A 309 5.99 -0.98 -10.47
CA THR A 309 6.71 -1.41 -11.66
C THR A 309 8.22 -1.29 -11.48
N ALA A 310 8.96 -2.33 -11.89
CA ALA A 310 10.42 -2.34 -11.88
C ALA A 310 10.98 -3.39 -12.83
N PHE A 311 12.07 -3.06 -13.53
CA PHE A 311 12.67 -3.93 -14.55
C PHE A 311 12.99 -5.36 -14.07
N TRP A 312 13.41 -5.53 -12.81
CA TRP A 312 13.79 -6.85 -12.27
C TRP A 312 12.58 -7.72 -11.88
N LYS A 313 11.36 -7.17 -11.89
CA LYS A 313 10.13 -7.93 -11.59
C LYS A 313 9.57 -8.66 -12.81
N SER A 314 10.09 -8.38 -14.01
CA SER A 314 9.67 -9.06 -15.23
C SER A 314 10.71 -10.07 -15.71
N PRO A 315 10.31 -11.30 -16.10
CA PRO A 315 11.19 -12.27 -16.75
C PRO A 315 11.80 -11.76 -18.06
N PHE A 316 11.20 -10.74 -18.69
CA PHE A 316 11.72 -10.14 -19.91
C PHE A 316 13.13 -9.58 -19.74
N PHE A 317 13.51 -9.10 -18.55
CA PHE A 317 14.88 -8.61 -18.32
C PHE A 317 15.92 -9.73 -18.48
N ALA A 318 15.66 -10.88 -17.87
CA ALA A 318 16.52 -12.06 -18.03
C ALA A 318 16.47 -12.59 -19.48
N TYR A 319 15.29 -12.56 -20.12
CA TYR A 319 15.15 -13.02 -21.50
C TYR A 319 15.91 -12.14 -22.50
N LEU A 320 15.83 -10.82 -22.37
CA LEU A 320 16.58 -9.86 -23.20
C LEU A 320 18.09 -10.03 -23.03
N THR A 321 18.54 -10.35 -21.80
CA THR A 321 19.95 -10.61 -21.51
C THR A 321 20.42 -11.92 -22.15
N ALA A 322 19.59 -12.95 -22.15
CA ALA A 322 19.93 -14.28 -22.64
C ALA A 322 19.77 -14.44 -24.17
N GLN A 323 18.62 -14.04 -24.72
CA GLN A 323 18.21 -14.26 -26.10
C GLN A 323 17.39 -13.05 -26.62
N PRO A 324 18.06 -11.94 -27.00
CA PRO A 324 17.40 -10.66 -27.25
C PRO A 324 16.40 -10.71 -28.42
N GLU A 325 16.73 -11.33 -29.55
CA GLU A 325 15.80 -11.41 -30.71
C GLU A 325 14.51 -12.17 -30.37
N ALA A 326 14.62 -13.28 -29.65
CA ALA A 326 13.45 -14.06 -29.23
C ALA A 326 12.60 -13.29 -28.19
N ALA A 327 13.25 -12.58 -27.27
CA ALA A 327 12.58 -11.74 -26.29
C ALA A 327 11.82 -10.57 -26.95
N LEU A 328 12.41 -9.91 -27.95
CA LEU A 328 11.76 -8.84 -28.70
C LEU A 328 10.54 -9.36 -29.51
N ALA A 329 10.66 -10.55 -30.11
CA ALA A 329 9.54 -11.19 -30.79
C ALA A 329 8.40 -11.55 -29.82
N ALA A 330 8.72 -12.04 -28.61
CA ALA A 330 7.74 -12.31 -27.56
C ALA A 330 7.06 -11.03 -27.07
N LEU A 331 7.83 -9.96 -26.85
CA LEU A 331 7.31 -8.66 -26.42
C LEU A 331 6.36 -8.08 -27.47
N LYS A 332 6.68 -8.23 -28.77
CA LYS A 332 5.77 -7.84 -29.85
C LYS A 332 4.44 -8.59 -29.76
N GLN A 333 4.46 -9.92 -29.59
CA GLN A 333 3.23 -10.71 -29.46
C GLN A 333 2.37 -10.26 -28.28
N LEU A 334 2.99 -9.94 -27.15
CA LEU A 334 2.29 -9.40 -25.99
C LEU A 334 1.67 -8.03 -26.28
N LEU A 335 2.42 -7.13 -26.90
CA LEU A 335 1.94 -5.79 -27.26
C LEU A 335 0.79 -5.85 -28.27
N ASP A 336 0.89 -6.68 -29.31
CA ASP A 336 -0.18 -6.87 -30.29
C ASP A 336 -1.46 -7.38 -29.62
N PHE A 337 -1.34 -8.34 -28.70
CA PHE A 337 -2.46 -8.87 -27.92
C PHE A 337 -3.13 -7.78 -27.07
N VAL A 338 -2.32 -7.04 -26.30
CA VAL A 338 -2.80 -5.98 -25.40
C VAL A 338 -3.47 -4.86 -26.18
N VAL A 339 -2.87 -4.40 -27.27
CA VAL A 339 -3.43 -3.34 -28.12
C VAL A 339 -4.74 -3.78 -28.75
N ALA A 340 -4.81 -5.02 -29.26
CA ALA A 340 -6.06 -5.58 -29.79
C ALA A 340 -7.14 -5.65 -28.70
N ARG A 341 -6.76 -5.95 -27.46
CA ARG A 341 -7.70 -6.02 -26.33
C ARG A 341 -8.19 -4.66 -25.89
N TRP A 342 -7.30 -3.69 -25.77
CA TRP A 342 -7.65 -2.29 -25.51
C TRP A 342 -8.67 -1.78 -26.53
N PHE A 343 -8.45 -2.03 -27.82
CA PHE A 343 -9.33 -1.51 -28.86
C PHE A 343 -10.63 -2.32 -29.06
N SER A 344 -10.75 -3.51 -28.48
CA SER A 344 -11.87 -4.41 -28.74
C SER A 344 -13.25 -3.94 -28.28
N GLN A 345 -13.30 -3.01 -27.34
CA GLN A 345 -14.54 -2.43 -26.82
C GLN A 345 -14.94 -1.15 -27.59
N ALA A 346 -14.11 -0.71 -28.54
CA ALA A 346 -14.41 0.47 -29.34
C ALA A 346 -15.63 0.22 -30.26
N PRO A 347 -16.39 1.28 -30.62
CA PRO A 347 -17.44 1.17 -31.62
C PRO A 347 -16.92 0.55 -32.93
N LYS A 348 -17.77 -0.20 -33.64
CA LYS A 348 -17.36 -0.92 -34.87
C LYS A 348 -16.75 -0.03 -35.95
N ASP A 349 -17.11 1.25 -35.98
CA ASP A 349 -16.64 2.23 -36.97
C ASP A 349 -15.46 3.07 -36.47
N ALA A 350 -15.00 2.87 -35.23
CA ALA A 350 -13.86 3.59 -34.68
C ALA A 350 -12.57 3.16 -35.38
N LYS A 351 -11.70 4.13 -35.69
CA LYS A 351 -10.33 3.86 -36.14
C LYS A 351 -9.41 3.78 -34.93
N MET A 352 -8.53 2.79 -34.92
CA MET A 352 -7.54 2.64 -33.86
C MET A 352 -6.57 3.83 -33.89
N PRO A 353 -6.41 4.58 -32.79
CA PRO A 353 -5.40 5.62 -32.69
C PRO A 353 -4.01 5.02 -32.91
N ALA A 354 -3.21 5.66 -33.75
CA ALA A 354 -1.85 5.22 -34.04
C ALA A 354 -0.97 6.40 -34.49
N LEU A 355 0.31 6.31 -34.20
CA LEU A 355 1.33 7.27 -34.64
C LEU A 355 2.07 6.73 -35.86
N THR A 356 2.23 7.57 -36.88
CA THR A 356 2.88 7.19 -38.13
C THR A 356 4.32 7.74 -38.16
N VAL A 357 5.31 6.86 -38.25
CA VAL A 357 6.75 7.20 -38.21
C VAL A 357 7.39 7.03 -39.59
N PRO A 358 7.90 8.11 -40.21
CA PRO A 358 8.59 8.04 -41.51
C PRO A 358 10.06 7.65 -41.31
N ILE A 359 10.37 6.35 -41.46
CA ILE A 359 11.74 5.81 -41.26
C ILE A 359 12.67 6.26 -42.39
N SER A 360 12.21 6.16 -43.64
CA SER A 360 12.92 6.65 -44.83
C SER A 360 11.93 7.16 -45.88
N GLY A 361 12.40 7.81 -46.95
CA GLY A 361 11.55 8.48 -47.94
C GLY A 361 10.48 7.61 -48.61
N SER A 362 10.55 6.28 -48.49
CA SER A 362 9.53 5.34 -48.98
C SER A 362 8.97 4.38 -47.91
N VAL A 363 9.53 4.35 -46.70
CA VAL A 363 9.14 3.38 -45.64
C VAL A 363 8.51 4.13 -44.47
N VAL A 364 7.25 3.81 -44.22
CA VAL A 364 6.44 4.39 -43.15
C VAL A 364 5.96 3.26 -42.24
N ARG A 365 6.12 3.45 -40.93
CA ARG A 365 5.74 2.49 -39.89
C ARG A 365 4.59 3.06 -39.05
N THR A 366 3.68 2.22 -38.59
CA THR A 366 2.52 2.65 -37.79
C THR A 366 2.56 2.00 -36.41
N PHE A 367 2.42 2.81 -35.37
CA PHE A 367 2.46 2.36 -33.97
C PHE A 367 1.12 2.65 -33.29
N PRO A 368 0.25 1.65 -33.06
CA PRO A 368 -1.00 1.86 -32.35
C PRO A 368 -0.82 2.29 -30.90
N GLY A 369 -1.72 3.12 -30.41
CA GLY A 369 -1.73 3.63 -29.05
C GLY A 369 -1.85 5.15 -28.98
N THR A 370 -1.94 5.65 -27.76
CA THR A 370 -2.04 7.09 -27.43
C THR A 370 -0.91 7.49 -26.48
N TRP A 371 -0.97 8.73 -25.99
CA TRP A 371 -0.08 9.24 -24.94
C TRP A 371 -0.02 8.33 -23.69
N SER A 372 -1.12 7.65 -23.34
CA SER A 372 -1.16 6.74 -22.18
C SER A 372 -0.27 5.51 -22.40
N HIS A 373 -0.28 4.95 -23.61
CA HIS A 373 0.51 3.76 -23.96
C HIS A 373 2.00 4.09 -24.08
N PHE A 374 2.32 5.30 -24.56
CA PHE A 374 3.68 5.83 -24.60
C PHE A 374 4.34 5.91 -23.21
N GLY A 375 3.55 6.08 -22.14
CA GLY A 375 4.01 6.15 -20.74
C GLY A 375 4.20 4.81 -20.04
N TRP A 376 3.84 3.68 -20.66
CA TRP A 376 3.77 2.37 -19.98
C TRP A 376 5.05 1.89 -19.31
N SER A 377 6.25 2.28 -19.77
CA SER A 377 7.50 1.89 -19.09
C SER A 377 7.69 2.54 -17.71
N GLN A 378 6.84 3.51 -17.33
CA GLN A 378 6.92 4.27 -16.08
C GLN A 378 5.57 4.34 -15.32
N HIS A 379 4.56 3.59 -15.76
CA HIS A 379 3.28 3.50 -15.06
C HIS A 379 3.30 2.38 -14.04
N ASN A 380 2.47 2.48 -13.00
CA ASN A 380 2.25 1.39 -12.04
C ASN A 380 0.85 0.82 -12.20
N SER A 381 0.71 -0.50 -12.17
CA SER A 381 -0.59 -1.19 -12.16
C SER A 381 -0.46 -2.58 -11.56
N ASN A 382 -1.49 -3.02 -10.82
CA ASN A 382 -1.59 -4.40 -10.36
C ASN A 382 -2.11 -5.35 -11.44
N SER A 383 -2.88 -4.85 -12.42
CA SER A 383 -3.45 -5.66 -13.51
C SER A 383 -2.54 -5.73 -14.74
N SER A 384 -1.71 -4.71 -14.95
CA SER A 384 -0.83 -4.61 -16.13
C SER A 384 0.66 -4.53 -15.77
N GLY A 385 1.01 -4.81 -14.50
CA GLY A 385 2.35 -4.57 -14.00
C GLY A 385 3.44 -5.43 -14.66
N GLN A 386 3.11 -6.63 -15.17
CA GLN A 386 4.04 -7.45 -15.96
C GLN A 386 4.41 -6.80 -17.30
N LEU A 387 3.44 -6.20 -18.00
CA LEU A 387 3.67 -5.47 -19.25
C LEU A 387 4.53 -4.22 -19.00
N PHE A 388 4.18 -3.44 -17.99
CA PHE A 388 4.91 -2.21 -17.66
C PHE A 388 6.35 -2.52 -17.24
N SER A 389 6.53 -3.56 -16.43
CA SER A 389 7.86 -4.03 -16.01
C SER A 389 8.66 -4.62 -17.19
N ALA A 390 8.01 -5.23 -18.19
CA ALA A 390 8.68 -5.69 -19.40
C ALA A 390 9.21 -4.54 -20.27
N LEU A 391 8.46 -3.44 -20.39
CA LEU A 391 8.91 -2.24 -21.10
C LEU A 391 10.00 -1.48 -20.32
N ASP A 392 9.90 -1.41 -18.99
CA ASP A 392 10.96 -0.88 -18.13
C ASP A 392 12.24 -1.72 -18.23
N ALA A 393 12.10 -3.06 -18.33
CA ALA A 393 13.20 -3.97 -18.59
C ALA A 393 13.89 -3.76 -19.94
N LEU A 394 13.12 -3.50 -20.99
CA LEU A 394 13.67 -3.14 -22.30
C LEU A 394 14.49 -1.85 -22.23
N GLU A 395 13.97 -0.81 -21.57
CA GLU A 395 14.70 0.45 -21.37
C GLU A 395 15.99 0.21 -20.58
N ARG A 396 15.93 -0.51 -19.46
CA ARG A 396 17.10 -0.80 -18.63
C ARG A 396 18.17 -1.58 -19.38
N TRP A 397 17.77 -2.60 -20.15
CA TRP A 397 18.68 -3.42 -20.93
C TRP A 397 19.44 -2.61 -21.99
N LEU A 398 18.75 -1.71 -22.71
CA LEU A 398 19.40 -0.81 -23.68
C LEU A 398 20.36 0.17 -23.00
N VAL A 399 19.96 0.76 -21.87
CA VAL A 399 20.82 1.67 -21.08
C VAL A 399 22.08 0.95 -20.60
N LEU A 400 21.96 -0.28 -20.10
CA LEU A 400 23.12 -1.08 -19.67
C LEU A 400 24.10 -1.35 -20.82
N LYS A 401 23.61 -1.54 -22.05
CA LYS A 401 24.47 -1.70 -23.24
C LYS A 401 25.19 -0.41 -23.61
N ILE A 402 24.50 0.72 -23.55
CA ILE A 402 25.11 2.04 -23.74
C ILE A 402 26.21 2.27 -22.71
N ASP A 403 25.92 2.00 -21.43
CA ASP A 403 26.87 2.20 -20.32
C ASP A 403 28.08 1.25 -20.44
N ALA A 404 27.93 0.09 -21.06
CA ALA A 404 29.01 -0.83 -21.41
C ALA A 404 29.82 -0.40 -22.65
N GLY A 405 29.43 0.69 -23.32
CA GLY A 405 30.08 1.18 -24.54
C GLY A 405 29.73 0.40 -25.81
N GLU A 406 28.65 -0.40 -25.80
CA GLU A 406 28.17 -1.11 -26.98
C GLU A 406 27.37 -0.19 -27.91
N ASP A 407 27.47 -0.41 -29.23
CA ASP A 407 26.62 0.28 -30.21
C ASP A 407 25.20 -0.32 -30.23
N ILE A 408 24.21 0.48 -29.85
CA ILE A 408 22.81 0.07 -29.82
C ILE A 408 22.01 0.48 -31.08
N GLY A 409 22.64 1.12 -32.06
CA GLY A 409 21.97 1.57 -33.28
C GLY A 409 21.15 0.48 -33.99
N PRO A 410 21.71 -0.73 -34.19
CA PRO A 410 20.96 -1.85 -34.78
C PRO A 410 19.72 -2.24 -33.98
N TRP A 411 19.75 -2.14 -32.64
CA TRP A 411 18.60 -2.43 -31.79
C TRP A 411 17.51 -1.36 -31.91
N CYS A 412 17.89 -0.08 -32.04
CA CYS A 412 16.95 0.99 -32.30
C CYS A 412 16.21 0.79 -33.63
N GLU A 413 16.93 0.46 -34.70
CA GLU A 413 16.34 0.16 -36.01
C GLU A 413 15.41 -1.06 -35.94
N ARG A 414 15.87 -2.12 -35.26
CA ARG A 414 15.06 -3.33 -35.05
C ARG A 414 13.75 -3.03 -34.33
N LEU A 415 13.78 -2.22 -33.28
CA LEU A 415 12.59 -1.81 -32.52
C LEU A 415 11.63 -0.95 -33.34
N LEU A 416 12.16 -0.09 -34.21
CA LEU A 416 11.34 0.70 -35.16
C LEU A 416 10.70 -0.18 -36.23
N ASP A 417 11.35 -1.27 -36.63
CA ASP A 417 10.81 -2.26 -37.58
C ASP A 417 9.81 -3.24 -36.95
N LEU A 418 9.71 -3.31 -35.61
CA LEU A 418 8.73 -4.20 -34.97
C LEU A 418 7.28 -3.75 -35.20
N GLU A 419 6.98 -2.50 -35.59
CA GLU A 419 5.57 -2.01 -35.76
C GLU A 419 4.65 -2.34 -34.57
N GLY A 420 5.17 -2.19 -33.34
CA GLY A 420 4.44 -2.47 -32.10
C GLY A 420 3.63 -1.28 -31.57
N SER A 421 3.36 -1.25 -30.27
CA SER A 421 2.66 -0.14 -29.59
C SER A 421 3.50 1.15 -29.51
N THR A 422 2.85 2.31 -29.32
CA THR A 422 3.52 3.57 -28.95
C THR A 422 4.34 3.46 -27.67
N GLY A 423 4.12 2.43 -26.83
CA GLY A 423 5.00 2.10 -25.69
C GLY A 423 6.46 1.84 -26.08
N ILE A 424 6.74 1.30 -27.27
CA ILE A 424 8.11 1.14 -27.79
C ILE A 424 8.74 2.50 -28.10
N LEU A 425 7.96 3.42 -28.68
CA LEU A 425 8.42 4.79 -28.92
C LEU A 425 8.73 5.50 -27.60
N GLY A 426 7.93 5.24 -26.56
CA GLY A 426 8.18 5.71 -25.19
C GLY A 426 9.56 5.30 -24.67
N VAL A 427 9.92 4.02 -24.84
CA VAL A 427 11.22 3.48 -24.46
C VAL A 427 12.34 4.11 -25.30
N LEU A 428 12.20 4.15 -26.63
CA LEU A 428 13.21 4.72 -27.53
C LEU A 428 13.48 6.20 -27.25
N VAL A 429 12.44 6.99 -26.91
CA VAL A 429 12.61 8.39 -26.51
C VAL A 429 13.46 8.49 -25.24
N ASN A 430 13.19 7.68 -24.20
CA ASN A 430 14.02 7.71 -22.99
C ASN A 430 15.47 7.28 -23.26
N VAL A 431 15.68 6.23 -24.05
CA VAL A 431 17.01 5.78 -24.46
C VAL A 431 17.75 6.85 -25.25
N GLY A 432 17.06 7.55 -26.16
CA GLY A 432 17.60 8.71 -26.87
C GLY A 432 17.93 9.87 -25.95
N LYS A 433 17.15 10.11 -24.88
CA LYS A 433 17.49 11.12 -23.86
C LYS A 433 18.72 10.75 -23.03
N HIS A 434 18.95 9.45 -22.79
CA HIS A 434 20.18 8.95 -22.14
C HIS A 434 21.40 9.12 -23.05
N GLN A 435 21.26 8.85 -24.35
CA GLN A 435 22.31 9.06 -25.35
C GLN A 435 21.81 9.93 -26.53
N PRO A 436 21.86 11.28 -26.41
CA PRO A 436 21.30 12.20 -27.42
C PRO A 436 21.84 12.05 -28.84
N ALA A 437 23.05 11.49 -29.02
CA ALA A 437 23.63 11.22 -30.33
C ALA A 437 22.75 10.31 -31.22
N LEU A 438 21.91 9.46 -30.63
CA LEU A 438 21.02 8.55 -31.36
C LEU A 438 19.97 9.30 -32.18
N PHE A 439 19.56 10.51 -31.78
CA PHE A 439 18.65 11.36 -32.55
C PHE A 439 19.27 11.90 -33.85
N ARG A 440 20.60 11.89 -33.98
CA ARG A 440 21.29 12.21 -35.23
C ARG A 440 21.36 11.01 -36.19
N GLY A 441 21.24 9.79 -35.66
CA GLY A 441 21.33 8.53 -36.40
C GLY A 441 20.00 7.77 -36.42
N PRO A 442 19.91 6.61 -35.74
CA PRO A 442 18.79 5.67 -35.89
C PRO A 442 17.45 6.22 -35.37
N LEU A 443 17.45 7.14 -34.39
CA LEU A 443 16.23 7.75 -33.84
C LEU A 443 15.84 9.07 -34.52
N ARG A 444 16.56 9.47 -35.57
CA ARG A 444 16.26 10.67 -36.36
C ARG A 444 14.82 10.74 -36.86
N PRO A 445 14.11 9.65 -37.24
CA PRO A 445 12.71 9.71 -37.62
C PRO A 445 11.78 10.30 -36.55
N LEU A 446 12.12 10.15 -35.25
CA LEU A 446 11.24 10.52 -34.14
C LEU A 446 11.18 12.04 -33.88
N ILE A 447 12.22 12.80 -34.27
CA ILE A 447 12.29 14.25 -34.00
C ILE A 447 11.23 15.05 -34.79
N GLY A 448 10.69 14.47 -35.86
CA GLY A 448 9.70 15.12 -36.70
C GLY A 448 8.25 14.94 -36.22
N LEU A 449 8.02 14.27 -35.08
CA LEU A 449 6.69 13.95 -34.59
C LEU A 449 6.29 14.89 -33.46
N GLU A 450 5.34 15.78 -33.72
CA GLU A 450 4.87 16.78 -32.75
C GLU A 450 4.36 16.13 -31.46
N ASP A 451 3.52 15.10 -31.58
CA ASP A 451 2.91 14.39 -30.46
C ASP A 451 3.91 13.93 -29.40
N LEU A 452 5.11 13.48 -29.82
CA LEU A 452 6.12 12.95 -28.90
C LEU A 452 6.65 14.00 -27.92
N TYR A 453 6.71 15.27 -28.32
CA TYR A 453 7.16 16.35 -27.43
C TYR A 453 6.14 16.61 -26.32
N TRP A 454 4.85 16.58 -26.65
CA TRP A 454 3.77 16.77 -25.69
C TRP A 454 3.61 15.56 -24.77
N TRP A 455 3.67 14.34 -25.33
CA TRP A 455 3.56 13.10 -24.55
C TRP A 455 4.74 12.93 -23.60
N ASP A 456 5.97 13.22 -24.04
CA ASP A 456 7.14 13.18 -23.16
C ASP A 456 7.06 14.26 -22.07
N HIS A 457 6.60 15.47 -22.40
CA HIS A 457 6.45 16.52 -21.40
C HIS A 457 5.46 16.16 -20.28
N GLY A 458 4.30 15.61 -20.66
CA GLY A 458 3.33 15.10 -19.69
C GLY A 458 3.93 14.00 -18.80
N ARG A 459 4.69 13.09 -19.41
CA ARG A 459 5.40 12.01 -18.69
C ARG A 459 6.44 12.54 -17.70
N VAL A 460 7.28 13.49 -18.10
CA VAL A 460 8.32 14.11 -17.26
C VAL A 460 7.69 14.86 -16.08
N LYS A 461 6.62 15.63 -16.32
CA LYS A 461 5.91 16.38 -15.28
C LYS A 461 5.33 15.47 -14.19
N ASN A 462 4.90 14.27 -14.57
CA ASN A 462 4.26 13.32 -13.66
C ASN A 462 5.23 12.35 -12.97
N ILE A 463 6.54 12.41 -13.26
CA ILE A 463 7.52 11.44 -12.76
C ILE A 463 7.57 11.35 -11.23
N GLY A 464 7.42 12.49 -10.54
CA GLY A 464 7.40 12.55 -9.08
C GLY A 464 6.16 11.89 -8.46
N PHE A 465 5.01 11.97 -9.15
CA PHE A 465 3.77 11.32 -8.72
C PHE A 465 3.80 9.81 -8.94
N ASN A 466 4.55 9.33 -9.93
CA ASN A 466 4.65 7.91 -10.27
C ASN A 466 5.60 7.11 -9.35
N PHE A 467 6.41 7.76 -8.51
CA PHE A 467 7.27 7.07 -7.55
C PHE A 467 6.52 6.77 -6.24
N ASP A 468 6.02 5.54 -6.09
CA ASP A 468 5.36 5.07 -4.87
C ASP A 468 6.37 4.84 -3.73
N THR A 469 6.63 5.93 -3.00
CA THR A 469 7.57 5.95 -1.86
C THR A 469 7.15 4.97 -0.76
N PHE A 470 5.84 4.80 -0.52
CA PHE A 470 5.33 4.02 0.61
C PHE A 470 5.48 2.52 0.37
N SER A 471 5.13 2.04 -0.82
CA SER A 471 5.27 0.63 -1.18
C SER A 471 6.74 0.21 -1.22
N TRP A 472 7.63 1.03 -1.77
CA TRP A 472 9.06 0.72 -1.80
C TRP A 472 9.70 0.73 -0.40
N TYR A 473 9.32 1.67 0.47
CA TYR A 473 9.87 1.75 1.83
C TYR A 473 9.65 0.45 2.63
N ARG A 474 8.50 -0.22 2.43
CA ARG A 474 8.16 -1.50 3.07
C ARG A 474 9.04 -2.68 2.63
N THR A 475 9.72 -2.58 1.50
CA THR A 475 10.60 -3.63 0.97
C THR A 475 12.05 -3.53 1.43
N GLY A 476 12.39 -2.51 2.24
CA GLY A 476 13.72 -2.31 2.82
C GLY A 476 14.58 -1.28 2.08
N ASN A 477 15.57 -0.73 2.79
CA ASN A 477 16.35 0.44 2.33
C ASN A 477 17.12 0.20 1.03
N THR A 478 17.67 -1.01 0.81
CA THR A 478 18.45 -1.33 -0.38
C THR A 478 17.60 -1.31 -1.65
N ILE A 479 16.44 -1.99 -1.62
CA ILE A 479 15.50 -2.03 -2.75
C ILE A 479 14.90 -0.65 -2.98
N PHE A 480 14.56 0.07 -1.91
CA PHE A 480 14.07 1.45 -2.00
C PHE A 480 15.04 2.36 -2.74
N ASN A 481 16.33 2.36 -2.36
CA ASN A 481 17.34 3.20 -3.01
C ASN A 481 17.55 2.79 -4.48
N MET A 482 17.62 1.49 -4.77
CA MET A 482 17.74 1.00 -6.15
C MET A 482 16.55 1.43 -7.03
N ALA A 483 15.33 1.33 -6.51
CA ALA A 483 14.12 1.77 -7.20
C ALA A 483 14.11 3.30 -7.39
N ARG A 484 14.45 4.06 -6.34
CA ARG A 484 14.54 5.52 -6.40
C ARG A 484 15.52 5.97 -7.47
N ASP A 485 16.73 5.42 -7.48
CA ASP A 485 17.80 5.84 -8.38
C ASP A 485 17.45 5.53 -9.85
N TRP A 486 16.72 4.43 -10.12
CA TRP A 486 16.26 4.08 -11.46
C TRP A 486 15.00 4.83 -11.93
N VAL A 487 13.96 4.87 -11.10
CA VAL A 487 12.70 5.56 -11.45
C VAL A 487 12.95 7.06 -11.64
N LEU A 488 13.83 7.64 -10.82
CA LEU A 488 14.21 9.05 -10.86
C LEU A 488 15.53 9.29 -11.60
N ALA A 489 15.91 8.40 -12.52
CA ALA A 489 17.12 8.53 -13.32
C ALA A 489 17.18 9.88 -14.08
N PRO A 490 18.37 10.50 -14.26
CA PRO A 490 18.48 11.84 -14.82
C PRO A 490 17.81 12.03 -16.19
N HIS A 491 17.98 11.08 -17.12
CA HIS A 491 17.42 11.17 -18.46
C HIS A 491 15.88 11.13 -18.50
N ARG A 492 15.24 10.58 -17.46
CA ARG A 492 13.77 10.55 -17.33
C ARG A 492 13.20 11.88 -16.82
N LYS A 493 14.02 12.75 -16.24
CA LYS A 493 13.63 14.07 -15.70
C LYS A 493 13.81 15.22 -16.69
N VAL A 494 14.48 14.97 -17.81
CA VAL A 494 14.72 15.97 -18.85
C VAL A 494 13.67 15.80 -19.95
N ASP A 495 13.13 16.92 -20.42
CA ASP A 495 12.20 16.95 -21.55
C ASP A 495 12.90 16.69 -22.89
N LEU A 496 12.27 15.91 -23.78
CA LEU A 496 12.75 15.68 -25.14
C LEU A 496 13.00 16.99 -25.90
N ARG A 497 12.12 17.99 -25.73
CA ARG A 497 12.27 19.31 -26.38
C ARG A 497 13.56 20.04 -25.99
N ALA A 498 14.01 19.90 -24.74
CA ALA A 498 15.25 20.51 -24.28
C ALA A 498 16.44 19.84 -24.98
N ILE A 499 16.47 18.50 -25.00
CA ILE A 499 17.52 17.71 -25.68
C ILE A 499 17.58 18.03 -27.17
N VAL A 500 16.45 18.02 -27.88
CA VAL A 500 16.40 18.28 -29.32
C VAL A 500 16.80 19.73 -29.63
N GLY A 501 16.36 20.70 -28.83
CA GLY A 501 16.79 22.09 -28.99
C GLY A 501 18.29 22.27 -28.75
N ASP A 502 18.89 21.55 -27.79
CA ASP A 502 20.34 21.57 -27.54
C ASP A 502 21.11 20.99 -28.72
N LEU A 503 20.63 19.89 -29.29
CA LEU A 503 21.21 19.29 -30.50
C LEU A 503 21.12 20.23 -31.70
N ALA A 504 20.00 20.94 -31.87
CA ALA A 504 19.81 21.93 -32.93
C ALA A 504 20.74 23.15 -32.77
N ALA A 505 21.00 23.58 -31.53
CA ALA A 505 21.96 24.65 -31.26
C ALA A 505 23.41 24.25 -31.57
N GLN A 506 23.75 22.97 -31.40
CA GLN A 506 25.11 22.45 -31.61
C GLN A 506 25.41 22.09 -33.07
N ASP A 507 24.39 21.73 -33.86
CA ASP A 507 24.54 21.18 -35.21
C ASP A 507 23.58 21.86 -36.20
N ALA A 508 24.14 22.71 -37.07
CA ALA A 508 23.38 23.44 -38.07
C ALA A 508 22.69 22.54 -39.10
N GLY A 509 23.27 21.37 -39.42
CA GLY A 509 22.69 20.38 -40.32
C GLY A 509 21.47 19.70 -39.69
N PHE A 510 21.58 19.34 -38.41
CA PHE A 510 20.46 18.83 -37.62
C PHE A 510 19.33 19.87 -37.50
N ALA A 511 19.66 21.14 -37.22
CA ALA A 511 18.66 22.21 -37.14
C ALA A 511 17.92 22.43 -38.47
N ALA A 512 18.63 22.32 -39.61
CA ALA A 512 18.00 22.42 -40.93
C ALA A 512 17.05 21.25 -41.22
N ASP A 513 17.43 20.02 -40.84
CA ASP A 513 16.57 18.85 -40.96
C ASP A 513 15.33 18.97 -40.07
N LEU A 514 15.51 19.36 -38.80
CA LEU A 514 14.42 19.56 -37.85
C LEU A 514 13.42 20.59 -38.39
N ARG A 515 13.89 21.75 -38.86
CA ARG A 515 13.04 22.77 -39.49
C ARG A 515 12.26 22.23 -40.70
N SER A 516 12.89 21.40 -41.53
CA SER A 516 12.22 20.80 -42.69
C SER A 516 11.08 19.86 -42.29
N ARG A 517 11.22 19.17 -41.16
CA ARG A 517 10.22 18.23 -40.62
C ARG A 517 9.11 18.97 -39.89
N THR A 518 9.44 19.96 -39.05
CA THR A 518 8.45 20.73 -38.31
C THR A 518 7.60 21.63 -39.21
N ALA A 519 8.12 22.03 -40.37
CA ALA A 519 7.32 22.73 -41.39
C ALA A 519 6.15 21.90 -41.96
N LEU A 520 6.14 20.58 -41.74
CA LEU A 520 5.05 19.69 -42.16
C LEU A 520 3.95 19.53 -41.11
N TRP A 521 4.11 20.13 -39.92
CA TRP A 521 3.13 20.01 -38.84
C TRP A 521 1.82 20.74 -39.17
N PRO A 522 0.67 20.16 -38.86
CA PRO A 522 -0.61 20.84 -39.02
C PRO A 522 -0.70 22.01 -38.01
N ILE A 523 -1.28 23.13 -38.43
CA ILE A 523 -1.52 24.28 -37.55
C ILE A 523 -2.82 24.01 -36.77
N PRO A 524 -2.80 23.99 -35.42
CA PRO A 524 -3.99 23.76 -34.61
C PRO A 524 -5.06 24.83 -34.80
N GLU A 525 -6.32 24.41 -34.83
CA GLU A 525 -7.48 25.32 -34.85
C GLU A 525 -7.65 26.03 -33.51
N ASP A 526 -7.45 25.32 -32.40
CA ASP A 526 -7.51 25.86 -31.06
C ASP A 526 -6.39 26.90 -30.82
N GLU A 527 -6.76 28.05 -30.27
CA GLU A 527 -5.83 29.17 -30.06
C GLU A 527 -4.71 28.83 -29.07
N LYS A 528 -5.01 28.01 -28.04
CA LYS A 528 -4.03 27.59 -27.04
C LYS A 528 -3.00 26.65 -27.65
N GLU A 529 -3.47 25.60 -28.33
CA GLU A 529 -2.60 24.62 -28.99
C GLU A 529 -1.71 25.30 -30.02
N ARG A 530 -2.23 26.29 -30.74
CA ARG A 530 -1.46 27.09 -31.71
C ARG A 530 -0.35 27.91 -31.05
N LEU A 531 -0.62 28.52 -29.89
CA LEU A 531 0.39 29.25 -29.12
C LEU A 531 1.46 28.31 -28.55
N GLU A 532 1.05 27.17 -27.98
CA GLU A 532 1.94 26.15 -27.46
C GLU A 532 2.86 25.57 -28.56
N GLN A 533 2.32 25.31 -29.75
CA GLN A 533 3.11 24.89 -30.92
C GLN A 533 4.12 25.97 -31.35
N ARG A 534 3.74 27.26 -31.39
CA ARG A 534 4.67 28.38 -31.68
C ARG A 534 5.78 28.49 -30.64
N MET A 535 5.48 28.26 -29.36
CA MET A 535 6.49 28.23 -28.30
C MET A 535 7.50 27.10 -28.55
N LEU A 536 7.00 25.89 -28.83
CA LEU A 536 7.84 24.73 -29.09
C LEU A 536 8.77 24.95 -30.31
N LEU A 537 8.24 25.48 -31.41
CA LEU A 537 9.04 25.81 -32.60
C LEU A 537 10.12 26.86 -32.29
N SER A 538 9.80 27.84 -31.43
CA SER A 538 10.76 28.87 -31.01
C SER A 538 11.90 28.30 -30.18
N GLU A 539 11.65 27.27 -29.37
CA GLU A 539 12.68 26.57 -28.56
C GLU A 539 13.70 25.80 -29.41
N PHE A 540 13.30 25.37 -30.61
CA PHE A 540 14.16 24.66 -31.56
C PHE A 540 14.98 25.57 -32.45
N ASP A 541 14.62 26.85 -32.57
CA ASP A 541 15.39 27.80 -33.34
C ASP A 541 16.63 28.25 -32.56
N PRO A 542 17.86 27.96 -33.04
CA PRO A 542 19.08 28.41 -32.38
C PRO A 542 19.16 29.93 -32.20
N ALA A 543 18.48 30.71 -33.05
CA ALA A 543 18.49 32.18 -32.97
C ALA A 543 17.81 32.72 -31.69
N ASN A 544 16.88 31.96 -31.10
CA ASN A 544 16.15 32.36 -29.90
C ASN A 544 16.88 32.02 -28.60
N ARG A 545 18.05 31.37 -28.66
CA ARG A 545 18.85 30.99 -27.48
C ARG A 545 19.94 32.02 -27.23
N GLN A 546 19.90 32.63 -26.05
CA GLN A 546 20.89 33.63 -25.62
C GLN A 546 21.55 33.19 -24.32
N GLN A 547 22.85 33.45 -24.18
CA GLN A 547 23.55 33.22 -22.91
C GLN A 547 23.27 34.38 -21.96
N ILE A 548 22.68 34.07 -20.80
CA ILE A 548 22.39 35.00 -19.73
C ILE A 548 23.12 34.53 -18.49
N VAL A 549 23.76 35.43 -17.75
CA VAL A 549 24.40 35.09 -16.47
C VAL A 549 23.31 34.85 -15.43
N ASP A 550 23.27 33.66 -14.84
CA ASP A 550 22.34 33.36 -13.75
C ASP A 550 22.75 34.15 -12.50
N GLU A 551 21.85 35.02 -12.03
CA GLU A 551 22.08 35.92 -10.89
C GLU A 551 22.38 35.17 -9.58
N THR A 552 22.03 33.89 -9.51
CA THR A 552 22.16 33.05 -8.31
C THR A 552 23.46 32.24 -8.30
N SER A 553 23.91 31.76 -9.45
CA SER A 553 25.07 30.87 -9.59
C SER A 553 26.31 31.55 -10.20
N GLY A 554 26.14 32.69 -10.87
CA GLY A 554 27.21 33.42 -11.54
C GLY A 554 27.72 32.77 -12.84
N GLU A 555 27.11 31.68 -13.28
CA GLU A 555 27.48 30.99 -14.53
C GLU A 555 26.62 31.45 -15.72
N PRO A 556 27.19 31.46 -16.94
CA PRO A 556 26.42 31.74 -18.16
C PRO A 556 25.48 30.56 -18.47
N VAL A 557 24.18 30.77 -18.29
CA VAL A 557 23.12 29.80 -18.60
C VAL A 557 22.46 30.18 -19.92
N SER A 558 22.32 29.23 -20.85
CA SER A 558 21.60 29.44 -22.11
C SER A 558 20.09 29.45 -21.85
N ARG A 559 19.42 30.56 -22.17
CA ARG A 559 17.96 30.72 -22.02
C ARG A 559 17.30 30.97 -23.37
N VAL A 560 16.13 30.38 -23.58
CA VAL A 560 15.28 30.66 -24.74
C VAL A 560 14.52 31.96 -24.49
N ILE A 561 14.61 32.91 -25.42
CA ILE A 561 13.84 34.15 -25.44
C ILE A 561 12.84 34.06 -26.59
N TYR A 562 11.55 34.11 -26.28
CA TYR A 562 10.49 34.05 -27.29
C TYR A 562 10.41 35.37 -28.07
N PRO A 563 10.03 35.35 -29.36
CA PRO A 563 9.78 36.55 -30.14
C PRO A 563 8.73 37.50 -29.52
N ASP A 564 8.89 38.82 -29.72
CA ASP A 564 8.05 39.86 -29.11
C ASP A 564 6.55 39.73 -29.47
N ASP A 565 6.25 39.30 -30.69
CA ASP A 565 4.88 39.04 -31.16
C ASP A 565 4.24 37.88 -30.38
N LEU A 566 4.99 36.77 -30.20
CA LEU A 566 4.52 35.62 -29.43
C LEU A 566 4.33 35.97 -27.94
N GLN A 567 5.23 36.77 -27.36
CA GLN A 567 5.08 37.25 -25.98
C GLN A 567 3.80 38.09 -25.82
N THR A 568 3.52 38.98 -26.77
CA THR A 568 2.31 39.81 -26.76
C THR A 568 1.04 38.95 -26.83
N ASP A 569 1.01 37.96 -27.73
CA ASP A 569 -0.12 37.04 -27.87
C ASP A 569 -0.32 36.18 -26.61
N LEU A 570 0.77 35.68 -26.00
CA LEU A 570 0.70 34.93 -24.74
C LEU A 570 0.16 35.77 -23.59
N ILE A 571 0.57 37.04 -23.47
CA ILE A 571 0.05 37.96 -22.46
C ILE A 571 -1.44 38.20 -22.68
N ALA A 572 -1.88 38.43 -23.93
CA ALA A 572 -3.28 38.61 -24.26
C ALA A 572 -4.12 37.37 -23.96
N TYR A 573 -3.63 36.18 -24.34
CA TYR A 573 -4.29 34.91 -24.04
C TYR A 573 -4.36 34.64 -22.54
N GLN A 574 -3.28 34.86 -21.80
CA GLN A 574 -3.26 34.73 -20.33
C GLN A 574 -4.23 35.72 -19.68
N ALA A 575 -4.31 36.97 -20.15
CA ALA A 575 -5.27 37.94 -19.64
C ALA A 575 -6.73 37.48 -19.86
N ALA A 576 -7.06 36.98 -21.06
CA ALA A 576 -8.38 36.46 -21.37
C ALA A 576 -8.72 35.16 -20.62
N ALA A 577 -7.74 34.26 -20.48
CA ALA A 577 -7.87 33.02 -19.72
C ALA A 577 -8.01 33.28 -18.21
N ASN A 578 -7.27 34.24 -17.67
CA ASN A 578 -7.38 34.67 -16.27
C ASN A 578 -8.79 35.19 -15.95
N THR A 579 -9.45 35.89 -16.88
CA THR A 579 -10.85 36.30 -16.70
C THR A 579 -11.79 35.09 -16.62
N LYS A 580 -11.55 34.03 -17.39
CA LYS A 580 -12.31 32.77 -17.33
C LYS A 580 -11.98 31.93 -16.10
N LEU A 581 -10.75 32.01 -15.59
CA LEU A 581 -10.29 31.31 -14.38
C LEU A 581 -10.61 32.08 -13.10
N GLN A 582 -11.07 33.32 -13.20
CA GLN A 582 -11.37 34.18 -12.06
C GLN A 582 -12.34 33.56 -11.04
N PRO A 583 -13.42 32.84 -11.45
CA PRO A 583 -14.26 32.10 -10.52
C PRO A 583 -13.53 31.03 -9.71
N LEU A 584 -12.42 30.48 -10.23
CA LEU A 584 -11.59 29.48 -9.58
C LEU A 584 -10.47 30.11 -8.73
N THR A 585 -9.88 31.24 -9.15
CA THR A 585 -8.73 31.84 -8.47
C THR A 585 -9.10 32.85 -7.39
N LEU A 586 -10.19 33.62 -7.55
CA LEU A 586 -10.57 34.67 -6.60
C LEU A 586 -11.00 34.12 -5.23
N PRO A 587 -11.76 33.01 -5.10
CA PRO A 587 -12.04 32.40 -3.79
C PRO A 587 -10.77 32.09 -2.98
N TYR A 588 -9.72 31.59 -3.65
CA TYR A 588 -8.44 31.29 -3.01
C TYR A 588 -7.76 32.58 -2.47
N GLN A 589 -7.80 33.66 -3.25
CA GLN A 589 -7.27 34.96 -2.83
C GLN A 589 -8.05 35.53 -1.64
N CYS A 590 -9.38 35.50 -1.69
CA CYS A 590 -10.25 35.90 -0.58
C CYS A 590 -9.98 35.10 0.69
N ARG A 591 -9.75 33.78 0.58
CA ARG A 591 -9.36 32.93 1.73
C ARG A 591 -8.02 33.36 2.34
N LYS A 592 -7.03 33.70 1.51
CA LYS A 592 -5.73 34.22 1.98
C LYS A 592 -5.89 35.56 2.71
N ILE A 593 -6.74 36.44 2.21
CA ILE A 593 -7.07 37.73 2.86
C ILE A 593 -7.78 37.50 4.20
N LEU A 594 -8.79 36.63 4.24
CA LEU A 594 -9.54 36.32 5.46
C LEU A 594 -8.66 35.73 6.57
N ALA A 595 -7.61 34.97 6.20
CA ALA A 595 -6.63 34.42 7.13
C ALA A 595 -5.65 35.46 7.71
N GLN A 596 -5.55 36.68 7.14
CA GLN A 596 -4.70 37.76 7.63
C GLN A 596 -5.47 38.76 8.49
N THR A 597 -4.82 39.46 9.43
CA THR A 597 -5.46 40.40 10.38
C THR A 597 -5.58 41.85 9.89
N GLY A 598 -5.38 42.11 8.59
CA GLY A 598 -5.40 43.47 8.00
C GLY A 598 -6.74 43.87 7.36
N ALA A 599 -7.02 45.18 7.32
CA ALA A 599 -8.10 45.73 6.50
C ALA A 599 -7.74 45.63 5.00
N VAL A 600 -8.75 45.40 4.17
CA VAL A 600 -8.59 45.36 2.71
C VAL A 600 -8.45 46.80 2.17
N ALA A 601 -7.58 47.00 1.17
CA ALA A 601 -7.38 48.32 0.57
C ALA A 601 -8.69 48.83 -0.08
N GLU A 602 -8.93 50.14 -0.07
CA GLU A 602 -10.18 50.72 -0.59
C GLU A 602 -10.44 50.33 -2.07
N ALA A 603 -9.39 50.26 -2.90
CA ALA A 603 -9.50 49.84 -4.30
C ALA A 603 -9.95 48.36 -4.46
N ASP A 604 -9.50 47.48 -3.57
CA ASP A 604 -9.92 46.07 -3.56
C ASP A 604 -11.36 45.94 -3.02
N CYS A 605 -11.76 46.79 -2.06
CA CYS A 605 -13.14 46.85 -1.58
C CYS A 605 -14.11 47.31 -2.67
N ASP A 606 -13.74 48.32 -3.45
CA ASP A 606 -14.54 48.79 -4.60
C ASP A 606 -14.71 47.65 -5.64
N TYR A 607 -13.61 46.97 -5.98
CA TYR A 607 -13.62 45.83 -6.89
C TYR A 607 -14.53 44.67 -6.40
N LEU A 608 -14.41 44.28 -5.12
CA LEU A 608 -15.25 43.21 -4.55
C LEU A 608 -16.73 43.62 -4.48
N ALA A 609 -17.03 44.90 -4.30
CA ALA A 609 -18.40 45.41 -4.21
C ALA A 609 -19.10 45.49 -5.56
N ASP A 610 -18.35 45.71 -6.64
CA ASP A 610 -18.85 45.67 -8.01
C ASP A 610 -19.22 44.26 -8.46
N LEU A 611 -18.59 43.22 -7.89
CA LEU A 611 -18.94 41.81 -8.12
C LEU A 611 -20.27 41.40 -7.47
N LEU A 612 -20.79 42.17 -6.51
CA LEU A 612 -22.03 41.83 -5.81
C LEU A 612 -23.25 42.06 -6.71
N PRO A 613 -24.14 41.05 -6.86
CA PRO A 613 -25.27 41.15 -7.77
C PRO A 613 -26.24 42.26 -7.33
N LYS A 614 -26.89 42.89 -8.31
CA LYS A 614 -27.88 43.94 -8.05
C LYS A 614 -29.20 43.36 -7.51
N GLN A 615 -29.50 42.11 -7.83
CA GLN A 615 -30.67 41.36 -7.36
C GLN A 615 -30.24 39.96 -6.92
N ILE A 616 -30.92 39.38 -5.91
CA ILE A 616 -30.54 38.08 -5.33
C ILE A 616 -30.78 36.91 -6.31
N ASN A 617 -31.76 37.04 -7.21
CA ASN A 617 -32.10 36.04 -8.23
C ASN A 617 -31.34 36.24 -9.55
N ASP A 618 -30.13 36.79 -9.51
CA ASP A 618 -29.31 37.03 -10.70
C ASP A 618 -28.90 35.68 -11.34
N PRO A 619 -29.03 35.49 -12.67
CA PRO A 619 -28.62 34.26 -13.35
C PRO A 619 -27.17 33.85 -13.09
N VAL A 620 -26.28 34.82 -12.80
CA VAL A 620 -24.88 34.55 -12.43
C VAL A 620 -24.76 33.70 -11.16
N MET A 621 -25.81 33.62 -10.34
CA MET A 621 -25.87 32.80 -9.12
C MET A 621 -26.36 31.36 -9.38
N GLU A 622 -26.66 30.97 -10.62
CA GLU A 622 -27.04 29.59 -10.95
C GLU A 622 -25.81 28.67 -11.07
N GLU A 623 -24.67 29.18 -11.53
CA GLU A 623 -23.41 28.45 -11.65
C GLU A 623 -22.66 28.37 -10.30
N ALA A 624 -22.22 27.17 -9.89
CA ALA A 624 -21.62 26.94 -8.57
C ALA A 624 -20.30 27.70 -8.35
N GLU A 625 -19.45 27.81 -9.37
CA GLU A 625 -18.17 28.52 -9.30
C GLU A 625 -18.40 30.04 -9.13
N SER A 626 -19.29 30.61 -9.95
CA SER A 626 -19.73 32.01 -9.86
C SER A 626 -20.37 32.32 -8.51
N ARG A 627 -21.19 31.40 -7.97
CA ARG A 627 -21.73 31.53 -6.60
C ARG A 627 -20.65 31.62 -5.53
N THR A 628 -19.67 30.74 -5.59
CA THR A 628 -18.58 30.67 -4.63
C THR A 628 -17.76 31.96 -4.65
N MET A 629 -17.41 32.42 -5.85
CA MET A 629 -16.70 33.68 -6.06
C MET A 629 -17.41 34.89 -5.45
N ILE A 630 -18.69 35.08 -5.77
CA ILE A 630 -19.47 36.22 -5.29
C ILE A 630 -19.65 36.13 -3.76
N THR A 631 -19.89 34.93 -3.22
CA THR A 631 -20.05 34.75 -1.78
C THR A 631 -18.73 34.99 -1.03
N ALA A 632 -17.59 34.59 -1.61
CA ALA A 632 -16.26 34.91 -1.08
C ALA A 632 -16.00 36.42 -1.04
N ALA A 633 -16.40 37.15 -2.09
CA ALA A 633 -16.32 38.61 -2.13
C ALA A 633 -17.17 39.25 -1.02
N ALA A 634 -18.43 38.83 -0.86
CA ALA A 634 -19.32 39.33 0.19
C ALA A 634 -18.79 39.05 1.60
N ALA A 635 -18.31 37.84 1.86
CA ALA A 635 -17.74 37.46 3.16
C ALA A 635 -16.47 38.28 3.49
N THR A 636 -15.60 38.49 2.50
CA THR A 636 -14.38 39.28 2.65
C THR A 636 -14.68 40.74 2.95
N LEU A 637 -15.65 41.34 2.23
CA LEU A 637 -16.12 42.70 2.50
C LEU A 637 -16.67 42.83 3.92
N VAL A 638 -17.52 41.91 4.36
CA VAL A 638 -18.13 41.95 5.70
C VAL A 638 -17.09 41.76 6.81
N ALA A 639 -16.12 40.87 6.64
CA ALA A 639 -15.11 40.59 7.65
C ALA A 639 -13.98 41.62 7.69
N ARG A 640 -13.57 42.18 6.55
CA ARG A 640 -12.34 42.99 6.42
C ARG A 640 -12.52 44.37 5.78
N GLY A 641 -13.73 44.74 5.35
CA GLY A 641 -14.03 46.03 4.71
C GLY A 641 -14.05 47.23 5.67
N GLY A 642 -14.02 47.02 6.99
CA GLY A 642 -13.76 48.06 7.99
C GLY A 642 -14.62 49.33 7.86
N GLU A 643 -13.96 50.50 7.89
CA GLU A 643 -14.62 51.82 7.76
C GLU A 643 -15.22 52.06 6.37
N TRP A 644 -14.61 51.50 5.32
CA TRP A 644 -15.15 51.59 3.95
C TRP A 644 -16.55 50.98 3.86
N LEU A 645 -16.76 49.80 4.46
CA LEU A 645 -18.08 49.14 4.45
C LEU A 645 -19.12 49.91 5.30
N LYS A 646 -18.67 50.59 6.38
CA LYS A 646 -19.56 51.45 7.18
C LYS A 646 -20.01 52.68 6.40
N ALA A 647 -19.14 53.26 5.57
CA ALA A 647 -19.46 54.39 4.71
C ALA A 647 -20.37 54.01 3.53
N GLN A 648 -20.24 52.80 2.99
CA GLN A 648 -21.00 52.30 1.83
C GLN A 648 -22.23 51.47 2.22
N GLY A 649 -23.25 52.12 2.79
CA GLY A 649 -24.50 51.50 3.23
C GLY A 649 -25.19 50.56 2.22
N PRO A 650 -25.31 50.92 0.93
CA PRO A 650 -25.91 50.03 -0.08
C PRO A 650 -25.10 48.76 -0.36
N ALA A 651 -23.77 48.83 -0.34
CA ALA A 651 -22.90 47.67 -0.53
C ALA A 651 -22.99 46.73 0.68
N LYS A 652 -22.99 47.30 1.91
CA LYS A 652 -23.20 46.56 3.15
C LYS A 652 -24.53 45.78 3.15
N ALA A 653 -25.63 46.44 2.77
CA ALA A 653 -26.94 45.79 2.70
C ALA A 653 -26.97 44.64 1.68
N ARG A 654 -26.36 44.82 0.49
CA ARG A 654 -26.25 43.78 -0.54
C ARG A 654 -25.45 42.57 -0.04
N ALA A 655 -24.27 42.79 0.56
CA ALA A 655 -23.44 41.71 1.07
C ALA A 655 -24.13 40.90 2.18
N LEU A 656 -24.76 41.57 3.15
CA LEU A 656 -25.47 40.89 4.26
C LEU A 656 -26.70 40.11 3.78
N ASN A 657 -27.47 40.66 2.82
CA ASN A 657 -28.62 39.96 2.25
C ASN A 657 -28.20 38.74 1.43
N LEU A 658 -27.10 38.83 0.68
CA LEU A 658 -26.55 37.70 -0.05
C LEU A 658 -26.13 36.57 0.90
N ILE A 659 -25.39 36.88 1.97
CA ILE A 659 -24.97 35.89 2.97
C ILE A 659 -26.18 35.15 3.57
N LYS A 660 -27.22 35.88 3.97
CA LYS A 660 -28.47 35.28 4.50
C LYS A 660 -29.14 34.40 3.45
N HIS A 661 -29.22 34.85 2.20
CA HIS A 661 -29.83 34.09 1.11
C HIS A 661 -29.13 32.75 0.85
N ILE A 662 -27.79 32.73 0.81
CA ILE A 662 -27.01 31.49 0.60
C ILE A 662 -27.30 30.48 1.72
N ILE A 663 -27.38 30.94 2.97
CA ILE A 663 -27.65 30.09 4.15
C ILE A 663 -29.09 29.56 4.13
N GLU A 664 -30.06 30.40 3.76
CA GLU A 664 -31.47 30.02 3.61
C GLU A 664 -31.66 28.99 2.49
N ARG A 665 -31.01 29.20 1.34
CA ARG A 665 -31.04 28.28 0.19
C ARG A 665 -30.49 26.89 0.56
N ALA A 666 -29.35 26.83 1.26
CA ALA A 666 -28.78 25.58 1.74
C ALA A 666 -29.71 24.82 2.70
N SER A 667 -30.54 25.58 3.44
CA SER A 667 -31.50 25.08 4.43
C SER A 667 -32.85 24.60 3.84
N ALA A 668 -33.14 24.91 2.58
CA ALA A 668 -34.44 24.67 1.92
C ALA A 668 -34.43 23.54 0.86
N GLY A 669 -33.27 23.04 0.43
CA GLY A 669 -33.18 22.01 -0.62
C GLY A 669 -33.59 20.60 -0.17
N ASP A 670 -34.45 19.96 -0.95
CA ASP A 670 -35.09 18.64 -0.71
C ASP A 670 -34.17 17.43 -1.03
N ASP A 671 -33.05 17.65 -1.74
CA ASP A 671 -32.12 16.59 -2.13
C ASP A 671 -31.17 16.23 -0.98
N GLN A 672 -31.65 15.32 -0.12
CA GLN A 672 -30.93 14.82 1.07
C GLN A 672 -29.81 13.81 0.76
N GLN A 673 -29.63 13.39 -0.50
CA GLN A 673 -28.87 12.17 -0.82
C GLN A 673 -27.46 12.39 -1.40
N ASP A 674 -27.11 13.59 -1.89
CA ASP A 674 -25.86 13.80 -2.67
C ASP A 674 -24.94 14.96 -2.20
N ARG A 675 -25.01 15.39 -0.94
CA ARG A 675 -24.11 16.45 -0.41
C ARG A 675 -22.71 15.93 -0.01
N ILE A 676 -22.07 15.15 -0.88
CA ILE A 676 -20.67 14.68 -0.71
C ILE A 676 -19.66 15.71 -1.23
N SER A 677 -20.09 16.63 -2.10
CA SER A 677 -19.31 17.80 -2.51
C SER A 677 -19.75 19.02 -1.67
N GLY A 678 -18.87 19.54 -0.81
CA GLY A 678 -19.17 20.70 0.02
C GLY A 678 -19.35 21.96 -0.85
N ASP A 679 -20.43 22.70 -0.63
CA ASP A 679 -20.63 23.99 -1.30
C ASP A 679 -19.72 25.03 -0.63
N GLU A 680 -18.58 25.31 -1.24
CA GLU A 680 -17.59 26.25 -0.71
C GLU A 680 -18.18 27.65 -0.47
N ALA A 681 -19.24 28.02 -1.21
CA ALA A 681 -19.99 29.26 -0.98
C ALA A 681 -20.57 29.32 0.45
N LEU A 682 -21.10 28.22 0.97
CA LEU A 682 -21.69 28.20 2.32
C LEU A 682 -20.63 28.37 3.41
N SER A 683 -19.40 27.91 3.16
CA SER A 683 -18.26 28.13 4.07
C SER A 683 -17.89 29.61 4.15
N PHE A 684 -17.86 30.32 3.02
CA PHE A 684 -17.66 31.77 3.01
C PHE A 684 -18.84 32.52 3.67
N ALA A 685 -20.08 32.10 3.39
CA ALA A 685 -21.26 32.68 4.03
C ALA A 685 -21.20 32.53 5.57
N ALA A 686 -20.67 31.41 6.08
CA ALA A 686 -20.48 31.21 7.52
C ALA A 686 -19.49 32.22 8.13
N ILE A 687 -18.36 32.49 7.46
CA ILE A 687 -17.40 33.53 7.89
C ILE A 687 -18.08 34.89 7.91
N GLY A 688 -18.80 35.23 6.84
CA GLY A 688 -19.51 36.50 6.71
C GLY A 688 -20.58 36.68 7.79
N ALA A 689 -21.41 35.66 8.03
CA ALA A 689 -22.47 35.69 9.04
C ALA A 689 -21.89 35.82 10.46
N PHE A 690 -20.80 35.13 10.77
CA PHE A 690 -20.13 35.23 12.07
C PHE A 690 -19.57 36.63 12.32
N ASN A 691 -18.83 37.20 11.37
CA ASN A 691 -18.29 38.55 11.48
C ASN A 691 -19.40 39.61 11.54
N ALA A 692 -20.50 39.42 10.79
CA ALA A 692 -21.66 40.29 10.88
C ALA A 692 -22.33 40.23 12.27
N ALA A 693 -22.36 39.07 12.91
CA ALA A 693 -22.90 38.90 14.27
C ALA A 693 -22.06 39.62 15.31
N LEU A 694 -20.72 39.57 15.20
CA LEU A 694 -19.80 40.29 16.09
C LEU A 694 -19.89 41.82 15.91
N ALA A 695 -20.11 42.29 14.68
CA ALA A 695 -20.17 43.72 14.36
C ALA A 695 -21.56 44.36 14.53
N ALA A 696 -22.61 43.57 14.81
CA ALA A 696 -23.98 44.05 14.95
C ALA A 696 -24.21 44.76 16.30
N GLU A 697 -25.07 45.79 16.31
CA GLU A 697 -25.50 46.45 17.56
C GLU A 697 -26.24 45.47 18.49
N ASN A 698 -26.97 44.52 17.89
CA ASN A 698 -27.61 43.41 18.59
C ASN A 698 -27.22 42.07 17.94
N SER A 699 -26.21 41.39 18.49
CA SER A 699 -25.72 40.10 17.96
C SER A 699 -26.80 39.01 17.94
N SER A 700 -27.85 39.10 18.78
CA SER A 700 -28.94 38.11 18.81
C SER A 700 -29.77 38.06 17.52
N ASP A 701 -29.71 39.11 16.69
CA ASP A 701 -30.38 39.12 15.37
C ASP A 701 -29.79 38.06 14.41
N TRP A 702 -28.59 37.55 14.70
CA TRP A 702 -27.91 36.54 13.91
C TRP A 702 -28.02 35.12 14.48
N ASP A 703 -28.62 34.93 15.67
CA ASP A 703 -28.74 33.62 16.33
C ASP A 703 -29.32 32.57 15.38
N ALA A 704 -30.48 32.85 14.77
CA ALA A 704 -31.15 31.92 13.85
C ALA A 704 -30.29 31.58 12.62
N THR A 705 -29.50 32.53 12.12
CA THR A 705 -28.64 32.33 10.94
C THR A 705 -27.46 31.42 11.27
N LEU A 706 -26.82 31.62 12.44
CA LEU A 706 -25.73 30.77 12.91
C LEU A 706 -26.20 29.33 13.21
N VAL A 707 -27.39 29.16 13.79
CA VAL A 707 -27.94 27.82 14.01
C VAL A 707 -28.37 27.15 12.69
N GLN A 708 -28.80 27.91 11.70
CA GLN A 708 -29.07 27.38 10.34
C GLN A 708 -27.78 26.83 9.70
N ILE A 709 -26.65 27.53 9.83
CA ILE A 709 -25.34 27.03 9.37
C ILE A 709 -25.01 25.70 10.06
N LEU A 710 -25.11 25.64 11.40
CA LEU A 710 -24.83 24.40 12.14
C LEU A 710 -25.77 23.25 11.73
N SER A 711 -27.05 23.53 11.49
CA SER A 711 -28.06 22.52 11.12
C SER A 711 -28.14 22.22 9.61
N SER A 712 -27.26 22.81 8.79
CA SER A 712 -27.24 22.63 7.32
C SER A 712 -26.72 21.27 6.85
N ARG A 713 -26.03 20.53 7.73
CA ARG A 713 -25.24 19.31 7.46
C ARG A 713 -24.04 19.51 6.52
N ASP A 714 -23.74 20.74 6.11
CA ASP A 714 -22.55 21.02 5.31
C ASP A 714 -21.29 20.99 6.18
N ARG A 715 -20.34 20.12 5.82
CA ARG A 715 -19.15 19.88 6.63
C ARG A 715 -18.21 21.08 6.63
N GLY A 716 -18.04 21.73 5.48
CA GLY A 716 -17.15 22.88 5.35
C GLY A 716 -17.64 24.06 6.17
N ALA A 717 -18.93 24.35 6.12
CA ALA A 717 -19.53 25.46 6.84
C ALA A 717 -19.54 25.28 8.36
N ILE A 718 -19.83 24.07 8.86
CA ILE A 718 -19.78 23.75 10.29
C ILE A 718 -18.35 23.92 10.83
N ASN A 719 -17.36 23.34 10.14
CA ASN A 719 -15.95 23.46 10.52
C ASN A 719 -15.52 24.93 10.54
N THR A 720 -15.79 25.66 9.44
CA THR A 720 -15.40 27.06 9.29
C THR A 720 -16.01 27.94 10.38
N LEU A 721 -17.30 27.76 10.69
CA LEU A 721 -17.96 28.51 11.75
C LEU A 721 -17.33 28.23 13.12
N MET A 722 -17.14 26.96 13.48
CA MET A 722 -16.58 26.58 14.78
C MET A 722 -15.12 27.00 14.94
N ALA A 723 -14.31 26.87 13.89
CA ALA A 723 -12.92 27.32 13.88
C ALA A 723 -12.81 28.84 14.02
N THR A 724 -13.64 29.60 13.30
CA THR A 724 -13.69 31.06 13.42
C THR A 724 -14.18 31.49 14.81
N ALA A 725 -15.20 30.82 15.35
CA ALA A 725 -15.70 31.08 16.69
C ALA A 725 -14.65 30.80 17.78
N TYR A 726 -13.82 29.77 17.60
CA TYR A 726 -12.71 29.49 18.52
C TYR A 726 -11.66 30.60 18.52
N GLN A 727 -11.30 31.14 17.35
CA GLN A 727 -10.36 32.27 17.23
C GLN A 727 -10.84 33.52 17.97
N HIS A 728 -12.15 33.72 18.07
CA HIS A 728 -12.79 34.84 18.76
C HIS A 728 -13.41 34.43 20.11
N ARG A 729 -12.99 33.31 20.72
CA ARG A 729 -13.63 32.77 21.93
C ARG A 729 -13.64 33.75 23.11
N GLU A 730 -12.59 34.56 23.26
CA GLU A 730 -12.48 35.56 24.32
C GLU A 730 -13.50 36.70 24.13
N GLU A 731 -13.72 37.12 22.88
CA GLU A 731 -14.72 38.13 22.52
C GLU A 731 -16.16 37.58 22.67
N LEU A 732 -16.35 36.28 22.39
CA LEU A 732 -17.65 35.61 22.52
C LEU A 732 -18.06 35.34 23.98
N GLY A 733 -17.11 35.08 24.87
CA GLY A 733 -17.37 34.76 26.27
C GLY A 733 -18.42 33.64 26.45
N PRO A 734 -19.55 33.86 27.14
CA PRO A 734 -20.60 32.85 27.34
C PRO A 734 -21.22 32.28 26.05
N ALA A 735 -21.23 33.06 24.96
CA ALA A 735 -21.79 32.64 23.68
C ALA A 735 -21.00 31.49 23.04
N TRP A 736 -19.69 31.39 23.31
CA TRP A 736 -18.84 30.28 22.85
C TRP A 736 -19.34 28.92 23.37
N TYR A 737 -19.58 28.81 24.68
CA TYR A 737 -20.10 27.57 25.27
C TYR A 737 -21.51 27.27 24.80
N ARG A 738 -22.32 28.31 24.56
CA ARG A 738 -23.67 28.15 24.05
C ARG A 738 -23.66 27.62 22.61
N LEU A 739 -22.74 28.08 21.77
CA LEU A 739 -22.54 27.59 20.41
C LEU A 739 -22.17 26.09 20.41
N ASN A 740 -21.22 25.69 21.27
CA ASN A 740 -20.85 24.28 21.46
C ASN A 740 -22.05 23.43 21.92
N PHE A 741 -22.85 23.92 22.87
CA PHE A 741 -24.06 23.21 23.30
C PHE A 741 -25.07 23.04 22.15
N VAL A 742 -25.28 24.07 21.31
CA VAL A 742 -26.17 23.97 20.15
C VAL A 742 -25.63 22.95 19.13
N LEU A 743 -24.31 22.91 18.89
CA LEU A 743 -23.67 21.88 18.05
C LEU A 743 -23.99 20.45 18.57
N LEU A 744 -23.97 20.23 19.89
CA LEU A 744 -24.37 18.94 20.47
C LEU A 744 -25.85 18.61 20.21
N LEU A 745 -26.74 19.61 20.27
CA LEU A 745 -28.16 19.42 19.93
C LEU A 745 -28.38 19.13 18.45
N VAL A 746 -27.63 19.78 17.57
CA VAL A 746 -27.62 19.50 16.12
C VAL A 746 -27.18 18.05 15.88
N ALA A 747 -26.07 17.62 16.49
CA ALA A 747 -25.58 16.25 16.38
C ALA A 747 -26.59 15.21 16.92
N ALA A 748 -27.36 15.55 17.95
CA ALA A 748 -28.46 14.72 18.44
C ALA A 748 -29.64 14.66 17.47
N LEU A 749 -30.06 15.81 16.92
CA LEU A 749 -31.19 15.89 15.99
C LEU A 749 -30.90 15.14 14.68
N ASP A 750 -29.64 15.16 14.23
CA ASP A 750 -29.18 14.42 13.07
C ASP A 750 -29.41 12.91 13.22
N ARG A 751 -29.13 12.34 14.40
CA ARG A 751 -29.42 10.92 14.70
C ARG A 751 -30.90 10.61 14.84
N LEU A 752 -31.74 11.62 15.07
CA LEU A 752 -33.21 11.49 15.19
C LEU A 752 -33.95 11.60 13.85
N THR A 753 -33.23 11.78 12.75
CA THR A 753 -33.79 11.88 11.39
C THR A 753 -34.67 10.67 11.04
N PRO A 754 -35.82 10.85 10.38
CA PRO A 754 -36.65 9.75 9.90
C PRO A 754 -35.86 8.80 8.99
N ARG A 755 -36.08 7.49 9.17
CA ARG A 755 -35.52 6.44 8.32
C ARG A 755 -36.50 6.09 7.20
N TYR A 756 -36.02 5.33 6.21
CA TYR A 756 -36.84 4.81 5.11
C TYR A 756 -38.09 4.08 5.66
N GLY A 757 -39.28 4.50 5.22
CA GLY A 757 -40.58 3.99 5.70
C GLY A 757 -41.19 4.73 6.90
N GLU A 758 -40.60 5.84 7.36
CA GLU A 758 -41.14 6.68 8.45
C GLU A 758 -41.62 8.08 7.97
N GLU A 759 -42.19 8.16 6.77
CA GLU A 759 -42.62 9.41 6.11
C GLU A 759 -43.58 10.25 7.00
N ASP A 760 -44.51 9.60 7.70
CA ASP A 760 -45.46 10.23 8.63
C ASP A 760 -44.80 10.98 9.83
N ARG A 761 -43.51 10.79 10.04
CA ARG A 761 -42.74 11.39 11.14
C ARG A 761 -41.84 12.54 10.71
N ALA A 762 -41.73 12.84 9.41
CA ALA A 762 -41.02 13.99 8.88
C ALA A 762 -41.48 15.29 9.56
N GLY A 763 -42.79 15.52 9.68
CA GLY A 763 -43.35 16.71 10.35
C GLY A 763 -43.09 16.81 11.87
N ILE A 764 -42.67 15.75 12.56
CA ILE A 764 -42.20 15.87 13.96
C ILE A 764 -40.75 16.33 13.99
N TRP A 765 -39.92 15.74 13.14
CA TRP A 765 -38.51 16.10 13.03
C TRP A 765 -38.35 17.55 12.53
N GLU A 766 -39.12 17.97 11.54
CA GLU A 766 -39.17 19.38 11.07
C GLU A 766 -39.54 20.35 12.20
N ARG A 767 -40.52 20.00 13.05
CA ARG A 767 -40.86 20.83 14.22
C ARG A 767 -39.71 20.91 15.22
N TRP A 768 -38.92 19.86 15.39
CA TRP A 768 -37.72 19.90 16.22
C TRP A 768 -36.62 20.74 15.58
N LEU A 769 -36.44 20.66 14.26
CA LEU A 769 -35.50 21.49 13.51
C LEU A 769 -35.86 22.99 13.61
N VAL A 770 -37.13 23.35 13.46
CA VAL A 770 -37.61 24.73 13.64
C VAL A 770 -37.35 25.23 15.06
N ARG A 771 -37.62 24.41 16.08
CA ARG A 771 -37.32 24.77 17.49
C ARG A 771 -35.82 24.88 17.76
N LEU A 772 -35.00 24.06 17.10
CA LEU A 772 -33.55 24.11 17.20
C LEU A 772 -33.04 25.42 16.61
N ARG A 773 -33.53 25.82 15.42
CA ARG A 773 -33.17 27.08 14.76
C ARG A 773 -33.59 28.36 15.52
N LEU A 774 -34.43 28.22 16.55
CA LEU A 774 -34.81 29.30 17.47
C LEU A 774 -34.00 29.30 18.78
N GLN A 775 -32.99 28.43 18.92
CA GLN A 775 -32.16 28.42 20.13
C GLN A 775 -31.30 29.69 20.18
N PRO A 776 -31.36 30.47 21.27
CA PRO A 776 -30.52 31.64 21.42
C PRO A 776 -29.06 31.25 21.63
N ILE A 777 -28.14 32.01 21.00
CA ILE A 777 -26.69 31.89 21.18
C ILE A 777 -26.19 33.04 22.06
N PHE A 778 -26.43 34.30 21.65
CA PHE A 778 -25.92 35.47 22.38
C PHE A 778 -26.75 35.87 23.61
N ALA A 779 -28.04 35.52 23.64
CA ALA A 779 -28.95 35.91 24.72
C ALA A 779 -28.95 34.97 25.95
N THR A 780 -28.13 33.92 25.96
CA THR A 780 -28.10 32.91 27.05
C THR A 780 -26.67 32.71 27.55
N ASN A 781 -26.45 32.97 28.85
CA ASN A 781 -25.16 32.68 29.48
C ASN A 781 -24.96 31.17 29.65
N ALA A 782 -23.85 30.66 29.16
CA ALA A 782 -23.41 29.28 29.33
C ALA A 782 -21.95 29.24 29.79
N THR A 783 -21.57 28.13 30.44
CA THR A 783 -20.18 27.81 30.82
C THR A 783 -19.81 26.44 30.24
N ILE A 784 -18.56 26.04 30.35
CA ILE A 784 -18.08 24.73 29.88
C ILE A 784 -18.91 23.55 30.42
N ALA A 785 -19.48 23.68 31.63
CA ALA A 785 -20.35 22.65 32.23
C ALA A 785 -21.65 22.37 31.42
N ALA A 786 -22.05 23.27 30.52
CA ALA A 786 -23.16 23.03 29.61
C ALA A 786 -22.78 22.07 28.46
N VAL A 787 -21.50 21.91 28.17
CA VAL A 787 -20.97 21.07 27.09
C VAL A 787 -20.74 19.65 27.62
N ASP A 788 -21.83 18.87 27.73
CA ASP A 788 -21.80 17.46 28.19
C ASP A 788 -22.32 16.52 27.09
N PRO A 789 -21.45 16.07 26.16
CA PRO A 789 -21.82 15.22 25.04
C PRO A 789 -22.45 13.90 25.49
N ALA A 790 -21.89 13.26 26.53
CA ALA A 790 -22.38 11.97 27.02
C ALA A 790 -23.80 12.05 27.60
N ASN A 791 -24.14 13.12 28.33
CA ASN A 791 -25.48 13.32 28.87
C ASN A 791 -26.51 13.60 27.77
N ILE A 792 -26.17 14.45 26.81
CA ILE A 792 -27.05 14.75 25.68
C ILE A 792 -27.27 13.48 24.84
N ALA A 793 -26.22 12.69 24.61
CA ALA A 793 -26.33 11.40 23.93
C ALA A 793 -27.30 10.44 24.63
N ARG A 794 -27.22 10.30 25.97
CA ARG A 794 -28.18 9.52 26.78
C ARG A 794 -29.62 10.05 26.71
N ARG A 795 -29.83 11.35 26.51
CA ARG A 795 -31.17 11.93 26.31
C ARG A 795 -31.70 11.62 24.92
N ALA A 796 -30.87 11.77 23.89
CA ALA A 796 -31.20 11.45 22.50
C ALA A 796 -31.55 9.97 22.34
N GLU A 797 -30.77 9.08 22.95
CA GLU A 797 -31.06 7.65 23.00
C GLU A 797 -32.43 7.36 23.64
N ARG A 798 -32.74 7.95 24.79
CA ARG A 798 -34.06 7.77 25.43
C ARG A 798 -35.23 8.19 24.53
N LEU A 799 -35.02 9.18 23.65
CA LEU A 799 -36.01 9.56 22.64
C LEU A 799 -36.13 8.50 21.55
N LEU A 800 -35.02 7.93 21.08
CA LEU A 800 -35.00 6.82 20.12
C LEU A 800 -35.65 5.55 20.69
N GLU A 801 -35.37 5.20 21.94
CA GLU A 801 -36.01 4.06 22.62
C GLU A 801 -37.52 4.25 22.73
N ARG A 802 -37.98 5.45 23.15
CA ARG A 802 -39.41 5.79 23.17
C ARG A 802 -40.05 5.73 21.78
N ARG A 803 -39.31 6.11 20.73
CA ARG A 803 -39.75 5.98 19.34
C ARG A 803 -39.87 4.51 18.94
N ARG A 804 -38.87 3.68 19.26
CA ARG A 804 -38.83 2.24 18.96
C ARG A 804 -39.97 1.49 19.66
N ALA A 805 -40.22 1.76 20.94
CA ALA A 805 -41.35 1.18 21.69
C ALA A 805 -42.71 1.42 21.02
N ARG A 806 -42.88 2.55 20.34
CA ARG A 806 -44.14 2.90 19.64
C ARG A 806 -44.27 2.22 18.28
N LEU A 807 -43.16 2.04 17.55
CA LEU A 807 -43.15 1.47 16.19
C LEU A 807 -43.12 -0.06 16.21
N HIS A 808 -42.45 -0.64 17.19
CA HIS A 808 -42.21 -2.07 17.25
C HIS A 808 -42.54 -2.59 18.65
N ALA A 809 -43.83 -2.66 18.98
CA ALA A 809 -44.32 -3.13 20.28
C ALA A 809 -43.84 -4.57 20.63
N HIS A 810 -43.47 -5.35 19.62
CA HIS A 810 -42.95 -6.72 19.75
C HIS A 810 -41.42 -6.81 19.85
N ARG A 811 -40.68 -5.69 19.72
CA ARG A 811 -39.22 -5.65 19.88
C ARG A 811 -38.84 -5.04 21.22
N PRO A 812 -37.70 -5.42 21.82
CA PRO A 812 -37.23 -4.78 23.04
C PRO A 812 -37.02 -3.27 22.81
N THR A 813 -37.52 -2.48 23.76
CA THR A 813 -37.46 -1.01 23.75
C THR A 813 -36.03 -0.49 23.84
N ARG A 814 -35.20 -1.16 24.65
CA ARG A 814 -33.82 -0.76 24.93
C ARG A 814 -32.95 -1.00 23.70
N LEU A 815 -32.15 0.01 23.31
CA LEU A 815 -31.20 -0.15 22.21
C LEU A 815 -30.00 -0.98 22.69
N ARG A 816 -29.61 -1.93 21.86
CA ARG A 816 -28.65 -3.00 22.16
C ARG A 816 -27.92 -3.40 20.87
N GLY A 817 -26.65 -3.77 20.94
CA GLY A 817 -25.92 -4.29 19.79
C GLY A 817 -25.82 -3.29 18.64
N LYS A 818 -25.86 -3.80 17.41
CA LYS A 818 -25.89 -3.02 16.16
C LYS A 818 -27.00 -1.96 16.12
N SER A 819 -28.08 -2.13 16.88
CA SER A 819 -29.18 -1.15 16.92
C SER A 819 -28.86 0.14 17.69
N ARG A 820 -27.85 0.09 18.59
CA ARG A 820 -27.36 1.26 19.34
C ARG A 820 -26.27 2.04 18.58
N ARG A 821 -25.72 1.47 17.49
CA ARG A 821 -24.64 2.06 16.67
C ARG A 821 -24.93 3.44 16.09
N PHE A 822 -26.21 3.71 15.86
CA PHE A 822 -26.68 4.98 15.31
C PHE A 822 -27.44 5.82 16.35
N ALA A 823 -27.29 5.51 17.64
CA ALA A 823 -27.93 6.24 18.74
C ALA A 823 -27.02 7.35 19.29
N GLY A 824 -27.62 8.26 20.07
CA GLY A 824 -26.88 9.34 20.72
C GLY A 824 -26.61 10.51 19.79
N LEU A 825 -25.33 10.84 19.57
CA LEU A 825 -24.90 11.99 18.77
C LEU A 825 -24.27 11.52 17.44
N SER A 826 -24.33 12.40 16.44
CA SER A 826 -23.62 12.22 15.19
C SER A 826 -22.13 12.49 15.38
N SER A 827 -21.33 11.42 15.51
CA SER A 827 -19.87 11.50 15.65
C SER A 827 -19.24 12.24 14.47
N HIS A 828 -19.85 12.15 13.27
CA HIS A 828 -19.40 12.83 12.08
C HIS A 828 -19.55 14.37 12.16
N ILE A 829 -20.69 14.86 12.67
CA ILE A 829 -20.90 16.30 12.93
C ILE A 829 -19.96 16.80 14.01
N LEU A 830 -19.75 16.02 15.07
CA LEU A 830 -18.84 16.39 16.16
C LEU A 830 -17.38 16.44 15.71
N GLU A 831 -16.92 15.45 14.94
CA GLU A 831 -15.57 15.44 14.36
C GLU A 831 -15.31 16.70 13.55
N VAL A 832 -16.27 17.10 12.71
CA VAL A 832 -16.17 18.32 11.89
C VAL A 832 -16.23 19.59 12.76
N GLY A 833 -17.16 19.68 13.71
CA GLY A 833 -17.33 20.88 14.54
C GLY A 833 -16.19 21.09 15.55
N TYR A 834 -15.48 20.04 15.93
CA TYR A 834 -14.29 20.10 16.78
C TYR A 834 -12.99 19.91 16.00
N ALA A 835 -13.00 20.00 14.67
CA ALA A 835 -11.79 19.82 13.86
C ALA A 835 -10.68 20.80 14.24
N TRP A 836 -11.01 22.03 14.66
CA TRP A 836 -10.05 23.01 15.19
C TRP A 836 -9.28 22.51 16.42
N LEU A 837 -9.88 21.64 17.23
CA LEU A 837 -9.27 21.01 18.40
C LEU A 837 -8.55 19.71 18.04
N LEU A 838 -9.12 18.94 17.09
CA LEU A 838 -8.72 17.58 16.74
C LEU A 838 -7.68 17.49 15.61
N ASP A 839 -7.23 18.64 15.10
CA ASP A 839 -6.17 18.71 14.11
C ASP A 839 -4.80 18.49 14.76
N HIS A 840 -4.08 17.51 14.24
CA HIS A 840 -2.73 17.14 14.67
C HIS A 840 -1.63 18.11 14.21
N GLU A 841 -1.92 19.01 13.26
CA GLU A 841 -1.01 20.07 12.80
C GLU A 841 -1.11 21.32 13.69
N ASN A 842 -2.17 21.44 14.50
CA ASN A 842 -2.38 22.58 15.37
C ASN A 842 -1.47 22.59 16.60
N ASP A 843 -1.15 23.82 17.02
CA ASP A 843 -0.08 24.22 17.93
C ASP A 843 -0.14 23.58 19.34
N SER A 844 1.04 23.33 19.91
CA SER A 844 1.26 22.91 21.30
C SER A 844 0.57 23.80 22.35
N THR A 845 0.21 25.03 21.95
CA THR A 845 -0.54 26.00 22.74
C THR A 845 -1.96 25.55 23.08
N LEU A 846 -2.66 24.84 22.18
CA LEU A 846 -4.01 24.32 22.46
C LEU A 846 -4.04 23.37 23.66
N ALA A 847 -2.98 22.57 23.78
CA ALA A 847 -2.82 21.57 24.82
C ALA A 847 -2.41 22.17 26.18
N LEU A 848 -2.03 23.45 26.25
CA LEU A 848 -1.74 24.13 27.52
C LEU A 848 -3.00 24.67 28.21
N ASP A 849 -4.10 24.75 27.46
CA ASP A 849 -5.38 25.29 27.93
C ASP A 849 -6.20 24.23 28.69
N PRO A 850 -6.47 24.42 29.99
CA PRO A 850 -7.22 23.46 30.81
C PRO A 850 -8.63 23.18 30.27
N GLU A 851 -9.28 24.15 29.61
CA GLU A 851 -10.63 23.97 29.08
C GLU A 851 -10.64 23.01 27.88
N ASN A 852 -9.59 23.03 27.06
CA ASN A 852 -9.45 22.10 25.93
C ASN A 852 -9.21 20.66 26.41
N HIS A 853 -8.52 20.46 27.55
CA HIS A 853 -8.40 19.15 28.20
C HIS A 853 -9.75 18.62 28.66
N GLN A 854 -10.55 19.46 29.32
CA GLN A 854 -11.90 19.11 29.75
C GLN A 854 -12.79 18.76 28.56
N LEU A 855 -12.76 19.56 27.49
CA LEU A 855 -13.51 19.32 26.26
C LEU A 855 -13.16 17.96 25.62
N LEU A 856 -11.85 17.67 25.52
CA LEU A 856 -11.35 16.43 24.94
C LEU A 856 -11.75 15.20 25.79
N TYR A 857 -11.70 15.34 27.12
CA TYR A 857 -12.17 14.33 28.06
C TYR A 857 -13.67 14.06 27.89
N ASP A 858 -14.50 15.10 27.78
CA ASP A 858 -15.95 14.98 27.64
C ASP A 858 -16.37 14.38 26.28
N LEU A 859 -15.62 14.69 25.21
CA LEU A 859 -15.78 14.03 23.90
C LEU A 859 -15.38 12.56 23.97
N TRP A 860 -14.27 12.23 24.64
CA TRP A 860 -13.88 10.84 24.86
C TRP A 860 -14.90 10.08 25.71
N ALA A 861 -15.46 10.70 26.74
CA ALA A 861 -16.50 10.11 27.57
C ALA A 861 -17.76 9.73 26.75
N PHE A 862 -18.11 10.53 25.74
CA PHE A 862 -19.15 10.18 24.78
C PHE A 862 -18.76 8.98 23.90
N GLU A 863 -17.54 8.95 23.37
CA GLU A 863 -17.07 7.81 22.56
C GLU A 863 -17.00 6.52 23.37
N ALA A 864 -16.49 6.58 24.61
CA ALA A 864 -16.49 5.46 25.54
C ALA A 864 -17.92 4.95 25.83
N TRP A 865 -18.86 5.86 26.06
CA TRP A 865 -20.27 5.53 26.26
C TRP A 865 -20.94 4.89 25.03
N ARG A 866 -20.58 5.36 23.83
CA ARG A 866 -21.08 4.82 22.54
C ARG A 866 -20.63 3.37 22.39
N MET A 867 -19.32 3.15 22.53
CA MET A 867 -18.70 1.82 22.44
C MET A 867 -19.28 0.85 23.48
N GLU A 868 -19.55 1.29 24.71
CA GLU A 868 -20.16 0.45 25.76
C GLU A 868 -21.55 -0.08 25.37
N GLY A 869 -22.27 0.61 24.48
CA GLY A 869 -23.66 0.32 24.20
C GLY A 869 -24.01 -0.69 23.14
N GLU A 870 -23.15 -0.81 22.16
CA GLU A 870 -23.26 -1.80 21.10
C GLU A 870 -22.91 -3.22 21.60
N ARG A 871 -22.75 -3.37 22.93
CA ARG A 871 -22.29 -4.54 23.68
C ARG A 871 -23.35 -5.58 24.02
N ASP A 872 -24.60 -5.15 24.21
CA ASP A 872 -25.68 -6.08 24.56
C ASP A 872 -26.17 -6.71 23.23
N GLY A 873 -25.82 -7.93 22.87
CA GLY A 873 -26.39 -8.60 21.69
C GLY A 873 -27.91 -8.71 21.75
N ASP A 874 -28.60 -8.80 20.60
CA ASP A 874 -29.99 -9.27 20.57
C ASP A 874 -29.97 -10.77 20.93
N ALA A 875 -30.77 -11.19 21.91
CA ALA A 875 -30.78 -12.54 22.47
C ALA A 875 -31.25 -13.66 21.49
N GLY A 876 -31.27 -13.39 20.18
CA GLY A 876 -31.70 -14.30 19.13
C GLY A 876 -30.69 -14.50 18.00
N ASP A 877 -29.48 -13.97 18.11
CA ASP A 877 -28.39 -14.11 17.12
C ASP A 877 -27.21 -14.87 17.78
N ASP A 878 -27.42 -16.17 18.07
CA ASP A 878 -26.46 -17.04 18.76
C ASP A 878 -25.32 -17.56 17.84
N ASP A 879 -25.26 -17.13 16.57
CA ASP A 879 -24.37 -17.71 15.53
C ASP A 879 -23.20 -16.81 15.08
N SER A 880 -22.87 -15.73 15.79
CA SER A 880 -21.64 -14.98 15.51
C SER A 880 -20.65 -15.03 16.67
N ASP A 881 -19.70 -15.96 16.60
CA ASP A 881 -18.41 -15.85 17.30
C ASP A 881 -17.61 -14.60 16.85
N ASP A 882 -18.08 -13.90 15.80
CA ASP A 882 -17.59 -12.62 15.27
C ASP A 882 -18.30 -11.38 15.86
N GLU A 883 -18.66 -11.39 17.15
CA GLU A 883 -18.95 -10.13 17.86
C GLU A 883 -17.62 -9.39 18.15
N GLU A 884 -16.89 -8.98 17.11
CA GLU A 884 -15.77 -8.04 17.22
C GLU A 884 -16.33 -6.67 17.69
N TYR A 885 -15.65 -6.02 18.62
CA TYR A 885 -16.07 -4.72 19.11
C TYR A 885 -15.90 -3.67 18.01
N ASP A 886 -16.91 -2.81 17.80
CA ASP A 886 -16.86 -1.80 16.76
C ASP A 886 -15.73 -0.78 17.00
N LEU A 887 -15.00 -0.47 15.93
CA LEU A 887 -13.87 0.47 15.90
C LEU A 887 -14.27 1.84 16.48
N PRO A 888 -13.32 2.60 17.08
CA PRO A 888 -13.51 4.03 17.33
C PRO A 888 -14.11 4.73 16.10
N SER A 889 -14.99 5.71 16.32
CA SER A 889 -15.54 6.49 15.21
C SER A 889 -14.43 7.38 14.60
N GLY A 890 -14.71 8.09 13.51
CA GLY A 890 -13.79 9.12 13.00
C GLY A 890 -13.39 10.13 14.09
N LEU A 891 -14.37 10.60 14.87
CA LEU A 891 -14.15 11.40 16.09
C LEU A 891 -13.21 10.69 17.08
N GLY A 892 -13.48 9.42 17.40
CA GLY A 892 -12.67 8.65 18.35
C GLY A 892 -11.21 8.51 17.91
N TYR A 893 -10.98 8.21 16.62
CA TYR A 893 -9.63 8.14 16.06
C TYR A 893 -8.93 9.51 16.05
N ALA A 894 -9.66 10.59 15.76
CA ALA A 894 -9.11 11.94 15.80
C ALA A 894 -8.67 12.34 17.22
N ILE A 895 -9.47 12.01 18.25
CA ILE A 895 -9.10 12.21 19.67
C ILE A 895 -7.85 11.41 20.02
N LEU A 896 -7.80 10.12 19.68
CA LEU A 896 -6.66 9.25 19.99
C LEU A 896 -5.36 9.72 19.33
N ARG A 897 -5.46 10.34 18.15
CA ARG A 897 -4.30 10.90 17.42
C ARG A 897 -3.67 12.10 18.15
N ILE A 898 -4.49 12.97 18.76
CA ILE A 898 -3.98 14.15 19.50
C ILE A 898 -3.74 13.89 20.99
N ALA A 899 -4.30 12.81 21.54
CA ALA A 899 -4.21 12.49 22.96
C ALA A 899 -2.77 12.50 23.52
N PRO A 900 -1.74 11.96 22.84
CA PRO A 900 -0.36 12.03 23.34
C PRO A 900 0.15 13.46 23.56
N THR A 901 -0.20 14.41 22.67
CA THR A 901 0.17 15.83 22.80
C THR A 901 -0.45 16.44 24.05
N PHE A 902 -1.74 16.19 24.28
CA PHE A 902 -2.46 16.66 25.47
C PHE A 902 -1.89 16.04 26.74
N VAL A 903 -1.66 14.73 26.75
CA VAL A 903 -1.08 14.00 27.89
C VAL A 903 0.32 14.53 28.25
N MET A 904 1.12 14.91 27.25
CA MET A 904 2.46 15.48 27.47
C MET A 904 2.45 16.94 27.92
N ALA A 905 1.40 17.71 27.67
CA ALA A 905 1.31 19.10 28.10
C ALA A 905 1.27 19.22 29.63
N ARG A 906 1.96 20.23 30.18
CA ARG A 906 2.03 20.49 31.62
C ARG A 906 0.91 21.44 32.06
N VAL A 907 -0.27 20.89 32.33
CA VAL A 907 -1.38 21.62 32.94
C VAL A 907 -1.32 21.45 34.46
N ALA A 908 -1.51 22.53 35.22
CA ALA A 908 -1.64 22.46 36.68
C ALA A 908 -2.98 21.80 37.05
N ASP A 909 -2.96 20.82 37.96
CA ASP A 909 -4.15 20.12 38.49
C ASP A 909 -4.98 19.28 37.48
N ASP A 910 -4.33 18.50 36.61
CA ASP A 910 -5.03 17.45 35.85
C ASP A 910 -5.38 16.25 36.76
N GLU A 911 -6.51 16.35 37.47
CA GLU A 911 -7.03 15.29 38.35
C GLU A 911 -7.47 14.02 37.58
N ARG A 912 -7.70 14.11 36.26
CA ARG A 912 -8.30 13.05 35.43
C ARG A 912 -7.63 12.94 34.06
N PRO A 913 -6.40 12.41 34.01
CA PRO A 913 -5.64 12.36 32.77
C PRO A 913 -6.34 11.49 31.72
N LEU A 914 -6.43 12.01 30.50
CA LEU A 914 -7.15 11.40 29.37
C LEU A 914 -6.71 9.94 29.11
N TRP A 915 -5.41 9.64 29.18
CA TRP A 915 -4.90 8.29 28.97
C TRP A 915 -5.50 7.27 29.94
N LYS A 916 -5.77 7.67 31.19
CA LYS A 916 -6.34 6.77 32.20
C LYS A 916 -7.79 6.43 31.85
N ALA A 917 -8.55 7.40 31.33
CA ALA A 917 -9.91 7.17 30.84
C ALA A 917 -9.94 6.29 29.58
N ILE A 918 -8.94 6.39 28.70
CA ILE A 918 -8.78 5.50 27.53
C ILE A 918 -8.50 4.06 27.99
N LEU A 919 -7.52 3.87 28.88
CA LEU A 919 -7.14 2.52 29.35
C LEU A 919 -8.21 1.88 30.25
N ALA A 920 -9.03 2.66 30.94
CA ALA A 920 -10.11 2.16 31.79
C ALA A 920 -11.19 1.34 31.03
N ILE A 921 -11.24 1.44 29.70
CA ILE A 921 -12.15 0.64 28.86
C ILE A 921 -11.73 -0.85 28.86
N GLY A 922 -10.44 -1.14 29.08
CA GLY A 922 -9.89 -2.50 29.14
C GLY A 922 -9.91 -3.26 27.81
N PRO A 923 -9.90 -4.61 27.82
CA PRO A 923 -9.84 -5.45 26.61
C PRO A 923 -10.94 -5.20 25.57
N ASN A 924 -12.03 -4.56 25.98
CA ASN A 924 -13.10 -4.17 25.07
C ASN A 924 -12.68 -2.99 24.19
N GLY A 925 -11.85 -2.07 24.67
CA GLY A 925 -11.31 -0.93 23.93
C GLY A 925 -9.99 -1.24 23.21
N TYR A 926 -9.80 -2.48 22.72
CA TYR A 926 -8.55 -2.93 22.10
C TYR A 926 -8.01 -1.91 21.08
N HIS A 927 -8.81 -1.56 20.07
CA HIS A 927 -8.40 -0.64 19.00
C HIS A 927 -8.11 0.78 19.49
N ALA A 928 -8.79 1.23 20.56
CA ALA A 928 -8.49 2.51 21.18
C ALA A 928 -7.11 2.50 21.85
N THR A 929 -6.77 1.41 22.54
CA THR A 929 -5.46 1.26 23.18
C THR A 929 -4.35 1.05 22.15
N GLU A 930 -4.62 0.26 21.10
CA GLU A 930 -3.72 0.07 19.98
C GLU A 930 -3.36 1.40 19.32
N GLN A 931 -4.38 2.22 19.00
CA GLN A 931 -4.15 3.54 18.40
C GLN A 931 -3.45 4.50 19.36
N LEU A 932 -3.83 4.51 20.65
CA LEU A 932 -3.14 5.33 21.65
C LEU A 932 -1.66 4.95 21.74
N ALA A 933 -1.34 3.65 21.81
CA ALA A 933 0.03 3.17 21.86
C ALA A 933 0.79 3.56 20.58
N ALA A 934 0.20 3.36 19.41
CA ALA A 934 0.80 3.75 18.13
C ALA A 934 1.13 5.25 18.09
N CYS A 935 0.20 6.12 18.47
CA CYS A 935 0.42 7.56 18.49
C CYS A 935 1.39 8.00 19.61
N TRP A 936 1.37 7.34 20.77
CA TRP A 936 2.30 7.58 21.88
C TRP A 936 3.75 7.30 21.46
N PHE A 937 4.00 6.21 20.74
CA PHE A 937 5.33 5.87 20.23
C PHE A 937 5.72 6.63 18.96
N LEU A 938 4.91 7.58 18.48
CA LEU A 938 5.39 8.58 17.51
C LEU A 938 6.11 9.76 18.18
N LEU A 939 5.87 10.01 19.49
CA LEU A 939 6.53 11.08 20.24
C LEU A 939 8.06 11.02 20.25
N PRO A 940 8.72 9.84 20.34
CA PRO A 940 10.18 9.72 20.32
C PRO A 940 10.87 10.29 19.06
N PHE A 941 10.15 10.51 17.97
CA PHE A 941 10.66 11.15 16.74
C PHE A 941 10.70 12.68 16.82
N LYS A 942 10.14 13.27 17.87
CA LYS A 942 10.14 14.73 18.12
C LYS A 942 10.97 15.03 19.38
N PRO A 943 11.51 16.26 19.54
CA PRO A 943 12.07 16.68 20.83
C PRO A 943 10.99 16.60 21.92
N GLN A 944 11.26 15.90 23.01
CA GLN A 944 10.30 15.68 24.10
C GLN A 944 10.96 15.79 25.47
N ASP A 945 10.13 16.09 26.48
CA ASP A 945 10.47 15.94 27.90
C ASP A 945 10.55 14.45 28.26
N VAL A 946 11.78 13.93 28.25
CA VAL A 946 12.07 12.51 28.49
C VAL A 946 11.62 12.05 29.87
N ASP A 947 11.77 12.90 30.90
CA ASP A 947 11.37 12.56 32.27
C ASP A 947 9.87 12.37 32.35
N ARG A 948 9.11 13.32 31.82
CA ARG A 948 7.65 13.24 31.80
C ARG A 948 7.14 12.05 30.99
N PHE A 949 7.73 11.80 29.83
CA PHE A 949 7.38 10.64 29.00
C PHE A 949 7.56 9.33 29.78
N MET A 950 8.73 9.13 30.40
CA MET A 950 9.03 7.92 31.15
C MET A 950 8.13 7.74 32.37
N THR A 951 7.82 8.83 33.10
CA THR A 951 6.89 8.79 34.24
C THR A 951 5.49 8.36 33.82
N ILE A 952 4.95 8.96 32.74
CA ILE A 952 3.60 8.64 32.26
C ILE A 952 3.55 7.22 31.69
N TRP A 953 4.57 6.80 30.92
CA TRP A 953 4.62 5.46 30.35
C TRP A 953 4.65 4.38 31.44
N LYS A 954 5.45 4.57 32.50
CA LYS A 954 5.42 3.67 33.66
C LYS A 954 4.06 3.63 34.35
N ALA A 955 3.41 4.79 34.52
CA ALA A 955 2.07 4.86 35.11
C ALA A 955 1.01 4.12 34.25
N MET A 956 1.12 4.20 32.92
CA MET A 956 0.28 3.43 31.98
C MET A 956 0.50 1.92 32.16
N LEU A 957 1.76 1.48 32.25
CA LEU A 957 2.11 0.08 32.47
C LEU A 957 1.61 -0.42 33.83
N ASP A 958 1.85 0.33 34.91
CA ASP A 958 1.35 -0.02 36.25
C ASP A 958 -0.16 -0.18 36.26
N THR A 959 -0.88 0.71 35.57
CA THR A 959 -2.34 0.63 35.41
C THR A 959 -2.76 -0.62 34.64
N ALA A 960 -2.09 -0.92 33.52
CA ALA A 960 -2.39 -2.09 32.69
C ALA A 960 -2.15 -3.41 33.43
N PHE A 961 -1.02 -3.56 34.13
CA PHE A 961 -0.70 -4.76 34.91
C PHE A 961 -1.58 -4.92 36.15
N ALA A 962 -2.11 -3.83 36.73
CA ALA A 962 -3.04 -3.90 37.86
C ALA A 962 -4.48 -4.25 37.46
N ALA A 963 -4.87 -4.01 36.21
CA ALA A 963 -6.26 -4.11 35.75
C ALA A 963 -6.70 -5.53 35.30
N ASP A 964 -5.83 -6.54 35.46
CA ASP A 964 -6.07 -7.96 35.12
C ASP A 964 -6.73 -8.19 33.74
N TRP A 965 -6.24 -7.49 32.70
CA TRP A 965 -6.77 -7.59 31.33
C TRP A 965 -6.64 -8.97 30.69
N THR A 966 -5.77 -9.80 31.25
CA THR A 966 -5.46 -11.15 30.78
C THR A 966 -6.43 -12.21 31.31
N SER A 967 -7.45 -11.82 32.06
CA SER A 967 -8.50 -12.71 32.57
C SER A 967 -9.90 -12.29 32.08
N GLY A 968 -10.86 -13.22 32.06
CA GLY A 968 -12.25 -12.95 31.65
C GLY A 968 -12.55 -13.06 30.13
N ARG A 969 -13.64 -12.41 29.68
CA ARG A 969 -14.06 -12.41 28.25
C ARG A 969 -13.05 -11.61 27.44
N ARG A 970 -12.58 -12.14 26.30
CA ARG A 970 -11.58 -11.52 25.39
C ARG A 970 -10.18 -11.30 26.00
N TRP A 971 -9.75 -12.20 26.89
CA TRP A 971 -8.40 -12.20 27.46
C TRP A 971 -7.27 -12.06 26.40
N TYR A 972 -7.47 -12.58 25.19
CA TYR A 972 -6.49 -12.50 24.09
C TYR A 972 -6.24 -11.05 23.62
N ARG A 973 -7.27 -10.19 23.59
CA ARG A 973 -7.10 -8.76 23.29
C ARG A 973 -6.37 -8.02 24.41
N GLY A 974 -6.66 -8.38 25.65
CA GLY A 974 -5.95 -7.83 26.81
C GLY A 974 -4.45 -8.12 26.77
N ARG A 975 -4.07 -9.33 26.36
CA ARG A 975 -2.65 -9.68 26.12
C ARG A 975 -2.02 -8.84 25.01
N GLN A 976 -2.68 -8.73 23.85
CA GLN A 976 -2.20 -7.90 22.74
C GLN A 976 -2.05 -6.42 23.14
N MET A 977 -2.95 -5.87 23.96
CA MET A 977 -2.84 -4.50 24.48
C MET A 977 -1.58 -4.30 25.32
N ILE A 978 -1.23 -5.26 26.20
CA ILE A 978 -0.01 -5.20 27.01
C ILE A 978 1.21 -5.19 26.10
N VAL A 979 1.26 -6.04 25.07
CA VAL A 979 2.36 -6.10 24.09
C VAL A 979 2.52 -4.76 23.35
N LYS A 980 1.41 -4.13 22.94
CA LYS A 980 1.43 -2.80 22.31
C LYS A 980 1.92 -1.73 23.28
N LEU A 981 1.45 -1.69 24.52
CA LEU A 981 1.87 -0.72 25.55
C LEU A 981 3.31 -0.90 26.02
N LEU A 982 3.84 -2.13 25.99
CA LEU A 982 5.27 -2.40 26.19
C LEU A 982 6.12 -1.83 25.05
N GLY A 983 5.53 -1.45 23.92
CA GLY A 983 6.26 -0.90 22.78
C GLY A 983 6.97 -1.95 21.92
N LEU A 984 6.63 -3.23 22.08
CA LEU A 984 7.25 -4.33 21.32
C LEU A 984 7.00 -4.22 19.81
N HIS A 985 5.85 -3.68 19.40
CA HIS A 985 5.54 -3.35 18.00
C HIS A 985 6.03 -1.96 17.55
N SER A 986 6.68 -1.21 18.43
CA SER A 986 7.18 0.15 18.19
C SER A 986 8.69 0.25 18.34
N HIS A 987 9.38 -0.88 18.13
CA HIS A 987 10.83 -1.05 18.18
C HIS A 987 11.59 -0.01 17.35
N ALA A 988 11.08 0.40 16.18
CA ALA A 988 11.71 1.42 15.33
C ALA A 988 11.74 2.81 16.00
N ALA A 989 10.69 3.18 16.73
CA ALA A 989 10.64 4.43 17.48
C ALA A 989 11.53 4.38 18.72
N LEU A 990 11.55 3.24 19.42
CA LEU A 990 12.37 3.04 20.62
C LEU A 990 13.86 2.88 20.31
N SER A 991 14.22 2.51 19.08
CA SER A 991 15.61 2.39 18.63
C SER A 991 16.25 3.73 18.25
N GLN A 992 15.45 4.80 18.13
CA GLN A 992 15.94 6.15 17.82
C GLN A 992 16.96 6.62 18.86
N GLU A 993 17.99 7.33 18.40
CA GLU A 993 19.01 7.90 19.29
C GLU A 993 18.47 9.13 20.03
N ASN A 994 17.82 8.88 21.17
CA ASN A 994 17.26 9.91 22.04
C ASN A 994 17.40 9.52 23.52
N GLY A 995 17.02 10.44 24.42
CA GLY A 995 17.08 10.20 25.86
C GLY A 995 16.14 9.10 26.36
N ILE A 996 15.10 8.74 25.61
CA ILE A 996 14.19 7.64 25.95
C ILE A 996 14.92 6.30 25.80
N ARG A 997 15.66 6.10 24.69
CA ARG A 997 16.46 4.88 24.44
C ARG A 997 17.44 4.60 25.58
N ALA A 998 18.12 5.64 26.08
CA ALA A 998 19.10 5.52 27.17
C ALA A 998 18.49 5.06 28.51
N ARG A 999 17.16 5.15 28.67
CA ARG A 999 16.45 4.83 29.90
C ARG A 999 15.58 3.57 29.81
N LEU A 1000 15.61 2.85 28.69
CA LEU A 1000 14.82 1.62 28.51
C LEU A 1000 15.14 0.53 29.55
N SER A 1001 16.37 0.52 30.09
CA SER A 1001 16.75 -0.39 31.17
C SER A 1001 15.89 -0.25 32.43
N GLU A 1002 15.28 0.92 32.66
CA GLU A 1002 14.35 1.15 33.78
C GLU A 1002 13.04 0.37 33.65
N LEU A 1003 12.72 -0.17 32.47
CA LEU A 1003 11.50 -0.92 32.20
C LEU A 1003 11.69 -2.45 32.25
N THR A 1004 12.91 -2.93 32.51
CA THR A 1004 13.29 -4.35 32.43
C THR A 1004 12.33 -5.25 33.23
N ASP A 1005 11.90 -4.82 34.41
CA ASP A 1005 11.00 -5.60 35.27
C ASP A 1005 9.58 -5.75 34.70
N TYR A 1006 9.09 -4.83 33.86
CA TYR A 1006 7.79 -4.97 33.19
C TYR A 1006 7.85 -6.05 32.12
N TYR A 1007 8.88 -6.03 31.28
CA TYR A 1007 9.10 -7.07 30.28
C TYR A 1007 9.36 -8.43 30.92
N ARG A 1008 10.13 -8.49 32.01
CA ARG A 1008 10.38 -9.75 32.74
C ARG A 1008 9.07 -10.36 33.24
N ARG A 1009 8.21 -9.55 33.87
CA ARG A 1009 6.89 -9.99 34.36
C ARG A 1009 6.03 -10.53 33.23
N TRP A 1010 5.91 -9.80 32.13
CA TRP A 1010 5.16 -10.22 30.95
C TRP A 1010 5.72 -11.49 30.29
N ALA A 1011 7.04 -11.57 30.13
CA ALA A 1011 7.70 -12.72 29.52
C ALA A 1011 7.50 -14.02 30.33
N GLN A 1012 7.42 -13.90 31.65
CA GLN A 1012 7.16 -15.05 32.54
C GLN A 1012 5.68 -15.47 32.56
N SER A 1013 4.74 -14.55 32.33
CA SER A 1013 3.30 -14.84 32.41
C SER A 1013 2.68 -15.27 31.08
N ASP A 1014 2.99 -14.56 29.99
CA ASP A 1014 2.20 -14.61 28.76
C ASP A 1014 2.98 -15.09 27.53
N MET A 1015 4.28 -14.76 27.41
CA MET A 1015 5.07 -15.08 26.19
C MET A 1015 5.05 -16.57 25.78
N ALA A 1016 4.95 -17.51 26.73
CA ALA A 1016 4.86 -18.94 26.42
C ALA A 1016 3.51 -19.39 25.85
N ARG A 1017 2.46 -18.57 25.99
CA ARG A 1017 1.08 -18.91 25.67
C ARG A 1017 0.67 -18.50 24.25
N ASP A 1018 1.46 -17.68 23.56
CA ASP A 1018 1.21 -17.26 22.17
C ASP A 1018 2.53 -17.17 21.39
N GLU A 1019 2.50 -17.72 20.18
CA GLU A 1019 3.63 -17.84 19.26
C GLU A 1019 4.02 -16.50 18.64
N ASP A 1020 3.03 -15.68 18.30
CA ASP A 1020 3.24 -14.36 17.68
C ASP A 1020 3.89 -13.38 18.68
N GLU A 1021 3.59 -13.55 19.97
CA GLU A 1021 4.23 -12.80 21.06
C GLU A 1021 5.71 -13.16 21.23
N LEU A 1022 6.04 -14.45 21.13
CA LEU A 1022 7.42 -14.94 21.16
C LEU A 1022 8.22 -14.38 19.98
N GLU A 1023 7.65 -14.43 18.77
CA GLU A 1023 8.25 -13.85 17.57
C GLU A 1023 8.51 -12.35 17.76
N THR A 1024 7.48 -11.60 18.14
CA THR A 1024 7.56 -10.14 18.33
C THR A 1024 8.65 -9.77 19.35
N PHE A 1025 8.76 -10.51 20.46
CA PHE A 1025 9.80 -10.26 21.45
C PHE A 1025 11.19 -10.64 20.96
N CYS A 1026 11.34 -11.78 20.27
CA CYS A 1026 12.62 -12.18 19.69
C CYS A 1026 13.14 -11.11 18.72
N TYR A 1027 12.26 -10.60 17.86
CA TYR A 1027 12.58 -9.51 16.94
C TYR A 1027 12.92 -8.23 17.71
N PHE A 1028 12.15 -7.83 18.72
CA PHE A 1028 12.49 -6.67 19.56
C PHE A 1028 13.91 -6.75 20.14
N LEU A 1029 14.35 -7.94 20.59
CA LEU A 1029 15.69 -8.15 21.12
C LEU A 1029 16.82 -8.03 20.07
N THR A 1030 16.55 -8.20 18.77
CA THR A 1030 17.56 -7.98 17.71
C THR A 1030 17.88 -6.51 17.51
N THR A 1031 16.95 -5.61 17.86
CA THR A 1031 17.05 -4.16 17.64
C THR A 1031 17.89 -3.44 18.68
N GLU A 1032 18.15 -2.14 18.47
CA GLU A 1032 18.83 -1.29 19.46
C GLU A 1032 17.96 -1.04 20.70
N ALA A 1033 16.63 -1.00 20.56
CA ALA A 1033 15.71 -0.87 21.71
C ALA A 1033 15.85 -2.03 22.71
N GLY A 1034 15.99 -3.26 22.21
CA GLY A 1034 16.15 -4.46 23.02
C GLY A 1034 17.59 -4.73 23.51
N ARG A 1035 18.57 -3.92 23.12
CA ARG A 1035 20.00 -4.19 23.33
C ARG A 1035 20.39 -4.45 24.78
N HIS A 1036 19.90 -3.65 25.71
CA HIS A 1036 20.22 -3.76 27.14
C HIS A 1036 19.64 -5.02 27.79
N MET A 1037 18.56 -5.56 27.22
CA MET A 1037 17.84 -6.70 27.77
C MET A 1037 18.15 -8.00 27.04
N ARG A 1038 18.90 -7.96 25.93
CA ARG A 1038 19.13 -9.08 25.02
C ARG A 1038 19.58 -10.37 25.73
N LEU A 1039 20.58 -10.28 26.61
CA LEU A 1039 21.13 -11.46 27.29
C LEU A 1039 20.16 -12.09 28.29
N GLU A 1040 19.46 -11.27 29.09
CA GLU A 1040 18.41 -11.78 29.99
C GLU A 1040 17.21 -12.31 29.21
N GLY A 1041 16.84 -11.62 28.13
CA GLY A 1041 15.74 -11.97 27.24
C GLY A 1041 15.92 -13.33 26.60
N VAL A 1042 17.15 -13.72 26.20
CA VAL A 1042 17.45 -15.07 25.70
C VAL A 1042 17.11 -16.15 26.73
N CYS A 1043 17.38 -15.91 28.01
CA CYS A 1043 17.00 -16.84 29.07
C CYS A 1043 15.47 -16.96 29.23
N TRP A 1044 14.72 -15.87 29.01
CA TRP A 1044 13.25 -15.89 29.02
C TRP A 1044 12.69 -16.62 27.79
N VAL A 1045 13.26 -16.39 26.60
CA VAL A 1045 12.93 -17.09 25.35
C VAL A 1045 13.12 -18.60 25.52
N ARG A 1046 14.26 -19.04 26.10
CA ARG A 1046 14.48 -20.45 26.43
C ARG A 1046 13.36 -21.02 27.29
N HIS A 1047 12.98 -20.31 28.35
CA HIS A 1047 11.93 -20.77 29.24
C HIS A 1047 10.58 -20.92 28.51
N ALA A 1048 10.21 -19.94 27.67
CA ALA A 1048 9.00 -20.00 26.87
C ALA A 1048 9.01 -21.15 25.86
N MET A 1049 10.13 -21.37 25.17
CA MET A 1049 10.32 -22.51 24.26
C MET A 1049 10.31 -23.88 24.96
N ASN A 1050 10.62 -23.93 26.26
CA ASN A 1050 10.52 -25.15 27.07
C ASN A 1050 9.11 -25.41 27.58
N ALA A 1051 8.28 -24.38 27.67
CA ALA A 1051 6.89 -24.47 28.10
C ALA A 1051 5.90 -24.73 26.94
N SER A 1052 6.33 -24.59 25.67
CA SER A 1052 5.49 -24.78 24.48
C SER A 1052 6.19 -25.62 23.42
N ASP A 1053 5.48 -26.63 22.90
CA ASP A 1053 5.95 -27.48 21.80
C ASP A 1053 5.67 -26.87 20.41
N ARG A 1054 4.99 -25.72 20.31
CA ARG A 1054 4.43 -25.22 19.03
C ARG A 1054 5.31 -24.22 18.27
N PHE A 1055 6.54 -23.96 18.70
CA PHE A 1055 7.42 -22.90 18.16
C PHE A 1055 7.89 -23.07 16.69
N TYR A 1056 7.52 -24.15 15.98
CA TYR A 1056 8.11 -24.57 14.71
C TYR A 1056 7.35 -24.12 13.44
N ARG A 1057 6.33 -23.25 13.56
CA ARG A 1057 5.70 -22.63 12.38
C ARG A 1057 6.66 -21.62 11.74
N SER A 1058 6.64 -21.51 10.41
CA SER A 1058 7.73 -21.00 9.56
C SER A 1058 8.15 -19.53 9.75
N GLY A 1059 7.43 -18.71 10.53
CA GLY A 1059 7.81 -17.34 10.89
C GLY A 1059 8.69 -17.28 12.16
N ASN A 1060 8.17 -17.79 13.27
CA ASN A 1060 8.79 -17.72 14.60
C ASN A 1060 10.22 -18.26 14.65
N ALA A 1061 10.45 -19.41 14.01
CA ALA A 1061 11.73 -20.09 14.06
C ALA A 1061 12.87 -19.30 13.39
N ASN A 1062 12.53 -18.53 12.35
CA ASN A 1062 13.47 -17.64 11.65
C ASN A 1062 13.85 -16.45 12.55
N THR A 1063 12.87 -15.81 13.17
CA THR A 1063 13.09 -14.69 14.10
C THR A 1063 13.89 -15.10 15.34
N VAL A 1064 13.68 -16.31 15.86
CA VAL A 1064 14.52 -16.88 16.93
C VAL A 1064 15.96 -17.12 16.43
N ALA A 1065 16.14 -17.61 15.20
CA ALA A 1065 17.47 -17.80 14.60
C ALA A 1065 18.22 -16.46 14.42
N GLU A 1066 17.53 -15.39 14.00
CA GLU A 1066 18.08 -14.03 13.94
C GLU A 1066 18.53 -13.52 15.31
N LEU A 1067 17.75 -13.76 16.36
CA LEU A 1067 18.14 -13.41 17.72
C LEU A 1067 19.41 -14.14 18.13
N MET A 1068 19.50 -15.45 17.87
CA MET A 1068 20.71 -16.22 18.17
C MET A 1068 21.92 -15.68 17.40
N ASP A 1069 21.76 -15.33 16.12
CA ASP A 1069 22.83 -14.75 15.34
C ASP A 1069 23.30 -13.38 15.86
N CYS A 1070 22.33 -12.53 16.23
CA CYS A 1070 22.60 -11.24 16.84
C CYS A 1070 23.35 -11.38 18.16
N VAL A 1071 23.03 -12.40 18.97
CA VAL A 1071 23.72 -12.69 20.23
C VAL A 1071 25.14 -13.22 19.97
N LEU A 1072 25.32 -14.17 19.05
CA LEU A 1072 26.63 -14.72 18.72
C LEU A 1072 27.58 -13.66 18.14
N THR A 1073 27.05 -12.78 17.28
CA THR A 1073 27.81 -11.72 16.61
C THR A 1073 28.20 -10.60 17.58
N ASN A 1074 27.27 -10.16 18.43
CA ASN A 1074 27.49 -8.97 19.28
C ASN A 1074 27.97 -9.28 20.70
N HIS A 1075 27.81 -10.52 21.18
CA HIS A 1075 28.06 -10.89 22.58
C HIS A 1075 28.90 -12.17 22.74
N GLY A 1076 29.64 -12.60 21.71
CA GLY A 1076 30.47 -13.82 21.73
C GLY A 1076 31.40 -13.92 22.95
N ASP A 1077 32.11 -12.84 23.28
CA ASP A 1077 33.01 -12.79 24.45
C ASP A 1077 32.27 -12.95 25.80
N VAL A 1078 31.02 -12.49 25.87
CA VAL A 1078 30.19 -12.58 27.08
C VAL A 1078 29.67 -14.00 27.26
N LEU A 1079 29.37 -14.71 26.16
CA LEU A 1079 28.96 -16.12 26.19
C LEU A 1079 30.06 -17.03 26.77
N LEU A 1080 31.34 -16.69 26.57
CA LEU A 1080 32.46 -17.42 27.19
C LEU A 1080 32.50 -17.24 28.71
N ARG A 1081 31.97 -16.13 29.24
CA ARG A 1081 32.01 -15.77 30.67
C ARG A 1081 30.74 -16.11 31.43
N GLN A 1082 29.58 -16.03 30.78
CA GLN A 1082 28.26 -16.25 31.41
C GLN A 1082 27.66 -17.60 31.02
N GLN A 1083 27.90 -18.61 31.86
CA GLN A 1083 27.47 -19.98 31.60
C GLN A 1083 25.95 -20.12 31.38
N LEU A 1084 25.12 -19.43 32.16
CA LEU A 1084 23.66 -19.52 32.04
C LEU A 1084 23.14 -19.07 30.66
N VAL A 1085 23.69 -17.98 30.11
CA VAL A 1085 23.31 -17.47 28.79
C VAL A 1085 23.84 -18.38 27.69
N ARG A 1086 25.08 -18.88 27.84
CA ARG A 1086 25.67 -19.85 26.90
C ARG A 1086 24.83 -21.12 26.80
N ASP A 1087 24.45 -21.69 27.94
CA ASP A 1087 23.63 -22.90 27.99
C ASP A 1087 22.25 -22.64 27.37
N ALA A 1088 21.70 -21.43 27.53
CA ALA A 1088 20.45 -21.06 26.90
C ALA A 1088 20.54 -20.96 25.37
N VAL A 1089 21.60 -20.35 24.84
CA VAL A 1089 21.85 -20.28 23.39
C VAL A 1089 22.03 -21.68 22.82
N ILE A 1090 22.80 -22.55 23.50
CA ILE A 1090 23.02 -23.94 23.06
C ILE A 1090 21.69 -24.70 22.97
N GLU A 1091 20.85 -24.61 23.99
CA GLU A 1091 19.56 -25.31 24.04
C GLU A 1091 18.57 -24.80 22.98
N ILE A 1092 18.50 -23.49 22.77
CA ILE A 1092 17.66 -22.89 21.72
C ILE A 1092 18.12 -23.35 20.33
N VAL A 1093 19.43 -23.27 20.04
CA VAL A 1093 19.97 -23.70 18.74
C VAL A 1093 19.76 -25.21 18.54
N ALA A 1094 19.95 -26.05 19.57
CA ALA A 1094 19.66 -27.47 19.49
C ALA A 1094 18.20 -27.75 19.13
N LYS A 1095 17.25 -27.02 19.72
CA LYS A 1095 15.82 -27.10 19.38
C LYS A 1095 15.54 -26.68 17.92
N LEU A 1096 16.16 -25.61 17.44
CA LEU A 1096 16.01 -25.18 16.05
C LEU A 1096 16.58 -26.22 15.06
N VAL A 1097 17.72 -26.85 15.40
CA VAL A 1097 18.30 -27.95 14.60
C VAL A 1097 17.38 -29.17 14.60
N ALA A 1098 16.84 -29.55 15.77
CA ALA A 1098 15.92 -30.68 15.88
C ALA A 1098 14.64 -30.48 15.04
N ALA A 1099 14.18 -29.22 14.94
CA ALA A 1099 13.05 -28.77 14.11
C ALA A 1099 13.41 -28.53 12.63
N GLN A 1100 14.65 -28.78 12.20
CA GLN A 1100 15.14 -28.63 10.81
C GLN A 1100 15.06 -27.21 10.23
N VAL A 1101 15.20 -26.19 11.08
CA VAL A 1101 15.25 -24.79 10.65
C VAL A 1101 16.51 -24.57 9.80
N PRO A 1102 16.42 -24.08 8.54
CA PRO A 1102 17.55 -24.03 7.61
C PRO A 1102 18.81 -23.32 8.15
N ALA A 1103 18.63 -22.18 8.85
CA ALA A 1103 19.74 -21.39 9.40
C ALA A 1103 20.40 -22.02 10.64
N ALA A 1104 19.70 -22.93 11.34
CA ALA A 1104 20.13 -23.40 12.67
C ALA A 1104 21.44 -24.19 12.65
N MET A 1105 21.70 -24.94 11.58
CA MET A 1105 22.93 -25.72 11.47
C MET A 1105 24.17 -24.83 11.26
N GLY A 1106 24.00 -23.68 10.59
CA GLY A 1106 25.04 -22.64 10.52
C GLY A 1106 25.34 -22.04 11.90
N LEU A 1107 24.30 -21.75 12.69
CA LEU A 1107 24.44 -21.28 14.07
C LEU A 1107 25.14 -22.30 14.97
N GLN A 1108 24.82 -23.59 14.82
CA GLN A 1108 25.49 -24.66 15.55
C GLN A 1108 27.00 -24.72 15.23
N ALA A 1109 27.39 -24.52 13.98
CA ALA A 1109 28.79 -24.47 13.58
C ALA A 1109 29.51 -23.25 14.19
N ARG A 1110 28.89 -22.06 14.19
CA ARG A 1110 29.43 -20.85 14.84
C ARG A 1110 29.62 -21.05 16.34
N LEU A 1111 28.66 -21.67 17.01
CA LEU A 1111 28.75 -22.05 18.43
C LEU A 1111 29.93 -23.00 18.70
N ALA A 1112 30.19 -23.96 17.82
CA ALA A 1112 31.31 -24.89 17.98
C ALA A 1112 32.69 -24.22 17.86
N VAL A 1113 32.77 -23.07 17.17
CA VAL A 1113 33.99 -22.28 16.97
C VAL A 1113 34.22 -21.28 18.12
N LEU A 1114 33.20 -20.91 18.88
CA LEU A 1114 33.26 -20.03 20.07
C LEU A 1114 33.93 -20.72 21.29
N LYS A 1115 35.10 -21.32 21.08
CA LYS A 1115 35.89 -21.99 22.12
C LYS A 1115 36.86 -21.06 22.84
#